data_AF-A0A5N6ZN10-F1
#
_entry.id   AF-A0A5N6ZN10-F1
#
_cell.length_a   1.000
_cell.length_b   1.000
_cell.length_c   1.000
_cell.angle_alpha   90.00
_cell.angle_beta   90.00
_cell.angle_gamma   90.00
#
_symmetry.space_group_name_H-M   'P 1'
#
loop_
_entity.id
_entity.type
_entity.pdbx_description
1 polymer ?
#
loop_
_entity_poly.entity_id
_entity_poly.type
_entity_poly.pdbx_seq_one_letter_code
_entity_poly.pdbx_strand_id
1 'polypeptide(L)'
;MAPQIRVLPLLVVLFSLVTQPHFAAGLDDYFIVGNLSQYTTEGVPTPTLTGSTIEVTADGDPVENGLLVYLSPDMETSLKSTMDSNCATEVDTHCYQAVTDLLEGANHVLQPRSLEQGALEVRNPAALIYYAGGILISALLFPLLYEGDRVVPVPIKIPPNHVEDSLELETATAIIVVTDDATPQMTITAPPEQDKATGTPVVITTFASAGNGAMAGDVGIELDPAVAAHLQALLSGSDTSSCDVGEDTTDSIRARQVGVDLICGAQIIIADSIGRLGAPDWLLVHGGTMAWVEAEMVAAVNTVVRWTLNQASLLNPTITGALLVVAASRAVALSWAFLNNGAITTNNVIPSASLQNGPSATACAQQTAVQCGAECGVFKWAPQFDCTTACTTVTSCYAQPALTTTLTTTKTASGPSPTGGSSGGKGQQIAVASYINPLADPAAWDRLIEYPVEKMPILVANVVNGPDSAVDKTWEDVIERASDSGKTVLGYVRTGYLGVSDQKFLTRLGSGDLADWTAQIEEDIDMWYTLYGSSIGGIFFDEGWPECGDNNKFVDLYKYINDYTKRAHPGAYTILNPGSPMASCFEDTMDTLLTFELSYEAYTNSYTPNDWTPKDPRKLWHIVYNVPESAVSEVTNLAKERGAGFLQLTDDTLPNPYDTLPGDSYIQGMMDAIQGGSPLNTDASSWPSGSAAAEVSGLSVLASDYTSAKLSWGSALNALGYYVFSGDSLIASVPSSMTTITIGGLQSGASHAFHVSAVGGGGDIGSPSSTVTVNTKSLPNGKTITNYQSSPGADSTTITADILVPYAFIRLYIWDSVGCEFDTDPGWSVNFKIDEYVCTHYMVEGTTLYKYSGTLPEGSTAPPWAWSVVGAITLDTKDYTYTWTLPLGTSTIDTSKFVIQAQGYNPLTNVFEPDPSDYNCKGSSMCTTPNFLKWCDHAVNSLQRNDVPSYFPTSANETGINQSGNCWGDQTRGCGVFIQGDASCSISGNDLWNDYQNIRNIGGCSKCGSFYREDGCQITIDYVYECDNH
;
A
#
# COMPACT_ATOMS: atom_id res chain seq x y z
N MET A 1 64.81 -26.11 -14.73
CA MET A 1 63.83 -25.00 -14.63
C MET A 1 62.45 -25.60 -14.83
N ALA A 2 61.44 -25.32 -14.03
CA ALA A 2 61.41 -25.41 -12.56
C ALA A 2 60.05 -26.06 -12.20
N PRO A 3 59.95 -26.92 -11.15
CA PRO A 3 58.72 -27.67 -10.89
C PRO A 3 57.69 -26.87 -10.07
N GLN A 4 56.43 -27.31 -10.17
CA GLN A 4 55.27 -26.81 -9.43
C GLN A 4 55.50 -26.75 -7.91
N ILE A 5 55.06 -25.67 -7.23
CA ILE A 5 54.58 -25.71 -5.83
C ILE A 5 53.84 -24.41 -5.43
N ARG A 6 52.63 -24.58 -4.88
CA ARG A 6 51.88 -23.74 -3.92
C ARG A 6 51.73 -22.21 -4.16
N VAL A 7 50.54 -21.82 -4.63
CA VAL A 7 49.78 -20.66 -4.08
C VAL A 7 48.31 -21.07 -3.94
N LEU A 8 47.95 -21.69 -2.80
CA LEU A 8 46.57 -22.02 -2.43
C LEU A 8 46.09 -21.45 -1.07
N PRO A 9 46.91 -20.84 -0.17
CA PRO A 9 46.40 -20.35 1.12
C PRO A 9 46.02 -18.86 1.16
N LEU A 10 46.06 -18.12 0.03
CA LEU A 10 45.81 -16.66 0.05
C LEU A 10 44.48 -16.21 -0.58
N LEU A 11 43.88 -16.98 -1.51
CA LEU A 11 42.57 -16.63 -2.09
C LEU A 11 41.38 -16.89 -1.14
N VAL A 12 41.52 -17.83 -0.20
CA VAL A 12 40.42 -18.25 0.69
C VAL A 12 40.04 -17.16 1.70
N VAL A 13 40.97 -16.29 2.08
CA VAL A 13 40.74 -15.24 3.09
C VAL A 13 39.89 -14.08 2.56
N LEU A 14 39.95 -13.78 1.25
CA LEU A 14 39.14 -12.71 0.64
C LEU A 14 37.73 -13.17 0.22
N PHE A 15 37.55 -14.43 -0.15
CA PHE A 15 36.21 -14.97 -0.50
C PHE A 15 35.32 -15.28 0.73
N SER A 16 35.84 -15.14 1.95
CA SER A 16 35.11 -15.52 3.19
C SER A 16 34.22 -14.42 3.78
N LEU A 17 34.20 -13.21 3.20
CA LEU A 17 33.38 -12.08 3.68
C LEU A 17 32.11 -11.84 2.86
N VAL A 18 32.01 -12.43 1.66
CA VAL A 18 30.90 -12.19 0.73
C VAL A 18 30.58 -13.48 -0.02
N THR A 19 29.83 -14.39 0.62
CA THR A 19 28.93 -15.31 -0.10
C THR A 19 27.79 -15.84 0.79
N GLN A 20 26.60 -15.26 0.61
CA GLN A 20 25.32 -15.99 0.36
C GLN A 20 24.71 -16.82 1.53
N PRO A 21 23.49 -17.42 1.44
CA PRO A 21 22.61 -17.66 0.27
C PRO A 21 21.07 -17.46 0.53
N HIS A 22 20.05 -17.97 -0.20
CA HIS A 22 19.86 -18.98 -1.29
C HIS A 22 18.60 -18.66 -2.17
N PHE A 23 18.73 -18.76 -3.51
CA PHE A 23 17.81 -19.38 -4.53
C PHE A 23 16.28 -19.06 -4.59
N ALA A 24 15.57 -19.22 -5.72
CA ALA A 24 15.69 -20.11 -6.92
C ALA A 24 15.24 -19.37 -8.22
N ALA A 25 15.65 -19.66 -9.47
CA ALA A 25 15.63 -20.90 -10.29
C ALA A 25 14.22 -21.51 -10.51
N GLY A 26 13.70 -21.72 -11.73
CA GLY A 26 14.14 -21.35 -13.10
C GLY A 26 13.40 -22.15 -14.20
N LEU A 27 13.63 -21.82 -15.49
CA LEU A 27 13.36 -22.62 -16.72
C LEU A 27 11.87 -22.81 -17.13
N ASP A 28 11.46 -22.95 -18.41
CA ASP A 28 12.12 -23.44 -19.65
C ASP A 28 11.52 -22.84 -20.97
N ASP A 29 12.38 -22.61 -21.99
CA ASP A 29 12.27 -22.93 -23.46
C ASP A 29 10.99 -22.63 -24.32
N TYR A 30 10.99 -22.26 -25.63
CA TYR A 30 12.00 -22.17 -26.72
C TYR A 30 11.55 -21.17 -27.82
N PHE A 31 12.50 -20.55 -28.54
CA PHE A 31 12.54 -20.68 -30.02
C PHE A 31 13.95 -20.45 -30.60
N ILE A 32 14.43 -21.40 -31.40
CA ILE A 32 15.74 -21.33 -32.09
C ILE A 32 15.53 -20.93 -33.56
N VAL A 33 16.30 -19.97 -34.05
CA VAL A 33 16.54 -19.76 -35.49
C VAL A 33 18.04 -19.90 -35.78
N GLY A 34 18.38 -20.71 -36.77
CA GLY A 34 19.76 -21.11 -37.03
C GLY A 34 20.56 -20.23 -38.01
N ASN A 35 21.81 -20.63 -38.19
CA ASN A 35 22.80 -20.13 -39.16
C ASN A 35 23.29 -18.67 -38.98
N LEU A 36 24.22 -18.53 -38.04
CA LEU A 36 24.96 -17.31 -37.71
C LEU A 36 25.80 -16.67 -38.84
N SER A 37 25.95 -17.30 -40.02
CA SER A 37 26.74 -16.73 -41.12
C SER A 37 26.09 -15.57 -41.89
N GLN A 38 24.90 -15.11 -41.46
CA GLN A 38 24.14 -14.02 -42.07
C GLN A 38 23.99 -12.78 -41.17
N TYR A 39 24.43 -12.84 -39.91
CA TYR A 39 24.44 -11.68 -39.02
C TYR A 39 25.77 -10.93 -39.14
N THR A 40 25.75 -9.85 -39.92
CA THR A 40 26.55 -8.68 -39.56
C THR A 40 26.09 -8.18 -38.19
N THR A 41 27.01 -7.81 -37.30
CA THR A 41 26.75 -7.28 -35.95
C THR A 41 25.56 -6.33 -35.94
N GLU A 42 24.58 -6.57 -35.07
CA GLU A 42 23.34 -5.78 -35.05
C GLU A 42 23.63 -4.33 -34.65
N GLY A 43 23.44 -3.41 -35.60
CA GLY A 43 23.27 -1.98 -35.35
C GLY A 43 24.51 -1.17 -34.94
N VAL A 44 25.44 -1.72 -34.15
CA VAL A 44 26.58 -0.97 -33.59
C VAL A 44 27.78 -1.01 -34.55
N PRO A 45 28.19 0.13 -35.15
CA PRO A 45 29.46 0.21 -35.86
C PRO A 45 30.59 0.24 -34.82
N THR A 46 31.61 -0.60 -34.97
CA THR A 46 32.81 -0.54 -34.12
C THR A 46 33.41 0.86 -34.18
N PRO A 47 33.48 1.61 -33.06
CA PRO A 47 34.00 2.97 -33.10
C PRO A 47 35.50 2.95 -33.43
N THR A 48 35.95 3.93 -34.20
CA THR A 48 37.38 4.14 -34.45
C THR A 48 37.99 4.84 -33.23
N LEU A 49 38.32 4.04 -32.21
CA LEU A 49 38.99 4.51 -30.99
C LEU A 49 40.36 5.11 -31.32
N THR A 50 40.66 6.28 -30.76
CA THR A 50 41.93 7.01 -30.96
C THR A 50 42.43 7.58 -29.62
N GLY A 51 43.74 7.83 -29.51
CA GLY A 51 44.36 8.23 -28.25
C GLY A 51 44.37 7.09 -27.24
N SER A 52 44.84 7.34 -26.02
CA SER A 52 44.95 6.32 -24.97
C SER A 52 43.62 6.11 -24.24
N THR A 53 42.66 5.51 -24.94
CA THR A 53 41.25 5.33 -24.53
C THR A 53 40.94 3.87 -24.21
N ILE A 54 40.16 3.64 -23.15
CA ILE A 54 39.56 2.34 -22.79
C ILE A 54 38.04 2.52 -22.81
N GLU A 55 37.32 1.66 -23.52
CA GLU A 55 35.87 1.73 -23.68
C GLU A 55 35.18 0.50 -23.06
N VAL A 56 34.06 0.73 -22.36
CA VAL A 56 33.28 -0.31 -21.66
C VAL A 56 31.81 -0.16 -22.06
N THR A 57 31.16 -1.28 -22.35
CA THR A 57 29.82 -1.34 -22.96
C THR A 57 29.03 -2.56 -22.47
N ALA A 58 27.72 -2.57 -22.64
CA ALA A 58 26.85 -3.72 -22.45
C ALA A 58 25.96 -3.89 -23.70
N ASP A 59 25.43 -5.10 -23.89
CA ASP A 59 24.47 -5.42 -24.94
C ASP A 59 23.13 -5.76 -24.26
N GLY A 60 22.24 -4.78 -24.17
CA GLY A 60 21.04 -4.85 -23.33
C GLY A 60 21.36 -4.76 -21.83
N ASP A 61 20.53 -5.40 -21.00
CA ASP A 61 20.63 -5.37 -19.54
C ASP A 61 21.98 -5.95 -19.04
N PRO A 62 22.80 -5.20 -18.30
CA PRO A 62 24.05 -5.70 -17.72
C PRO A 62 23.86 -6.87 -16.75
N VAL A 63 22.70 -6.99 -16.10
CA VAL A 63 22.35 -8.05 -15.12
C VAL A 63 22.02 -9.37 -15.82
N GLU A 64 21.56 -9.35 -17.07
CA GLU A 64 21.40 -10.57 -17.87
C GLU A 64 22.63 -10.86 -18.74
N ASN A 65 23.20 -9.82 -19.36
CA ASN A 65 24.15 -9.97 -20.45
C ASN A 65 25.61 -9.61 -20.11
N GLY A 66 25.91 -8.89 -19.03
CA GLY A 66 27.28 -8.59 -18.62
C GLY A 66 28.04 -7.55 -19.47
N LEU A 67 29.21 -7.13 -18.98
CA LEU A 67 30.02 -6.04 -19.55
C LEU A 67 31.00 -6.50 -20.62
N LEU A 68 31.22 -5.69 -21.66
CA LEU A 68 32.20 -5.84 -22.73
C LEU A 68 33.26 -4.72 -22.67
N VAL A 69 34.54 -5.03 -22.85
CA VAL A 69 35.64 -4.04 -22.83
C VAL A 69 36.41 -4.01 -24.15
N TYR A 70 36.71 -2.79 -24.62
CA TYR A 70 37.43 -2.45 -25.86
C TYR A 70 38.62 -1.54 -25.55
N LEU A 71 39.74 -1.75 -26.26
CA LEU A 71 40.95 -0.92 -26.13
C LEU A 71 41.20 -0.17 -27.45
N SER A 72 41.62 1.09 -27.33
CA SER A 72 42.17 1.84 -28.46
C SER A 72 43.53 1.28 -28.90
N PRO A 73 43.91 1.34 -30.19
CA PRO A 73 45.21 0.83 -30.65
C PRO A 73 46.42 1.49 -29.96
N ASP A 74 46.31 2.76 -29.58
CA ASP A 74 47.36 3.47 -28.84
C ASP A 74 47.43 3.01 -27.37
N MET A 75 46.29 2.68 -26.74
CA MET A 75 46.28 2.08 -25.40
C MET A 75 46.76 0.63 -25.43
N GLU A 76 46.33 -0.20 -26.40
CA GLU A 76 46.87 -1.55 -26.62
C GLU A 76 48.39 -1.51 -26.77
N THR A 77 48.91 -0.57 -27.57
CA THR A 77 50.36 -0.39 -27.76
C THR A 77 51.07 0.10 -26.49
N SER A 78 50.45 1.00 -25.72
CA SER A 78 51.03 1.55 -24.49
C SER A 78 51.03 0.54 -23.34
N LEU A 79 49.93 -0.18 -23.17
CA LEU A 79 49.77 -1.29 -22.22
C LEU A 79 50.73 -2.43 -22.59
N LYS A 80 50.79 -2.81 -23.87
CA LYS A 80 51.76 -3.80 -24.35
C LYS A 80 53.20 -3.36 -24.12
N SER A 81 53.56 -2.11 -24.42
CA SER A 81 54.90 -1.58 -24.16
C SER A 81 55.26 -1.61 -22.67
N THR A 82 54.29 -1.31 -21.80
CA THR A 82 54.46 -1.31 -20.35
C THR A 82 54.59 -2.73 -19.79
N MET A 83 53.79 -3.69 -20.29
CA MET A 83 53.90 -5.10 -19.93
C MET A 83 55.20 -5.73 -20.48
N ASP A 84 55.57 -5.46 -21.73
CA ASP A 84 56.82 -5.93 -22.34
C ASP A 84 58.07 -5.34 -21.64
N SER A 85 57.95 -4.17 -20.99
CA SER A 85 59.05 -3.51 -20.27
C SER A 85 59.14 -3.88 -18.78
N ASN A 86 58.01 -4.12 -18.11
CA ASN A 86 57.96 -4.28 -16.64
C ASN A 86 57.43 -5.65 -16.18
N CYS A 87 56.79 -6.44 -17.06
CA CYS A 87 56.15 -7.72 -16.72
C CYS A 87 56.74 -8.93 -17.48
N ALA A 88 57.76 -8.73 -18.32
CA ALA A 88 58.26 -9.74 -19.26
C ALA A 88 59.07 -10.91 -18.65
N THR A 89 59.18 -11.00 -17.32
CA THR A 89 59.86 -12.12 -16.63
C THR A 89 59.02 -12.73 -15.51
N GLU A 90 58.34 -11.92 -14.71
CA GLU A 90 57.25 -12.34 -13.83
C GLU A 90 56.23 -11.20 -13.64
N VAL A 91 55.01 -11.54 -13.23
CA VAL A 91 53.96 -10.58 -12.88
C VAL A 91 54.01 -10.40 -11.36
N ASP A 92 54.84 -9.47 -10.92
CA ASP A 92 55.04 -9.11 -9.51
C ASP A 92 54.36 -7.77 -9.15
N THR A 93 54.58 -7.29 -7.93
CA THR A 93 54.05 -5.99 -7.47
C THR A 93 54.60 -4.80 -8.26
N HIS A 94 55.78 -4.90 -8.89
CA HIS A 94 56.35 -3.82 -9.70
C HIS A 94 55.73 -3.77 -11.09
N CYS A 95 55.54 -4.93 -11.73
CA CYS A 95 54.71 -5.07 -12.93
C CYS A 95 53.30 -4.52 -12.69
N TYR A 96 52.67 -4.91 -11.58
CA TYR A 96 51.34 -4.44 -11.21
C TYR A 96 51.31 -2.92 -11.06
N GLN A 97 52.22 -2.35 -10.25
CA GLN A 97 52.30 -0.90 -10.05
C GLN A 97 52.58 -0.15 -11.36
N ALA A 98 53.45 -0.65 -12.25
CA ALA A 98 53.73 0.00 -13.52
C ALA A 98 52.52 0.00 -14.48
N VAL A 99 51.68 -1.04 -14.44
CA VAL A 99 50.41 -1.08 -15.18
C VAL A 99 49.36 -0.18 -14.51
N THR A 100 49.29 -0.14 -13.18
CA THR A 100 48.44 0.79 -12.43
C THR A 100 48.80 2.25 -12.71
N ASP A 101 50.08 2.63 -12.62
CA ASP A 101 50.57 3.99 -12.90
C ASP A 101 50.30 4.42 -14.36
N LEU A 102 50.29 3.47 -15.31
CA LEU A 102 49.86 3.71 -16.69
C LEU A 102 48.35 3.97 -16.78
N LEU A 103 47.53 3.27 -16.00
CA LEU A 103 46.06 3.42 -16.03
C LEU A 103 45.59 4.65 -15.23
N GLU A 104 46.33 5.05 -14.18
CA GLU A 104 46.05 6.21 -13.32
C GLU A 104 46.69 7.52 -13.81
N GLY A 105 47.51 7.47 -14.87
CA GLY A 105 48.19 8.64 -15.44
C GLY A 105 47.21 9.72 -15.90
N ALA A 106 47.52 10.98 -15.60
CA ALA A 106 46.63 12.15 -15.73
C ALA A 106 46.13 12.53 -17.15
N ASN A 107 46.39 11.70 -18.18
CA ASN A 107 45.97 11.90 -19.56
C ASN A 107 45.13 10.72 -20.13
N HIS A 108 44.76 9.74 -19.30
CA HIS A 108 44.00 8.56 -19.74
C HIS A 108 42.50 8.76 -19.54
N VAL A 109 41.71 8.30 -20.52
CA VAL A 109 40.25 8.52 -20.55
C VAL A 109 39.54 7.18 -20.63
N LEU A 110 38.76 6.87 -19.59
CA LEU A 110 37.74 5.84 -19.60
C LEU A 110 36.50 6.41 -20.31
N GLN A 111 35.99 5.72 -21.32
CA GLN A 111 34.79 6.13 -22.07
C GLN A 111 33.74 5.01 -22.09
N PRO A 112 32.68 5.07 -21.26
CA PRO A 112 31.58 4.13 -21.38
C PRO A 112 30.74 4.43 -22.64
N ARG A 113 30.20 3.39 -23.29
CA ARG A 113 29.25 3.51 -24.41
C ARG A 113 28.25 2.36 -24.37
N SER A 114 26.94 2.62 -24.37
CA SER A 114 25.87 1.60 -24.15
C SER A 114 26.10 0.66 -22.95
N LEU A 115 26.63 1.18 -21.85
CA LEU A 115 25.84 1.00 -20.64
C LEU A 115 24.62 1.91 -20.79
N GLU A 116 23.42 1.42 -20.49
CA GLU A 116 22.40 2.30 -19.91
C GLU A 116 23.00 2.74 -18.56
N GLN A 117 23.72 3.86 -18.44
CA GLN A 117 23.29 5.26 -18.57
C GLN A 117 22.18 5.65 -17.58
N GLY A 118 22.01 4.84 -16.54
CA GLY A 118 21.19 5.12 -15.36
C GLY A 118 21.82 4.67 -14.04
N ALA A 119 23.15 4.75 -13.86
CA ALA A 119 23.82 4.59 -12.56
C ALA A 119 25.25 5.18 -12.57
N LEU A 120 25.63 5.87 -11.48
CA LEU A 120 26.99 6.31 -11.11
C LEU A 120 27.73 7.21 -12.14
N GLU A 121 27.48 8.53 -12.17
CA GLU A 121 27.93 9.59 -11.22
C GLU A 121 29.23 10.31 -11.64
N VAL A 122 29.24 11.66 -11.62
CA VAL A 122 30.36 12.44 -11.04
C VAL A 122 29.89 13.79 -10.43
N ARG A 123 29.80 13.83 -9.10
CA ARG A 123 30.34 14.91 -8.24
C ARG A 123 30.67 14.26 -6.88
N ASN A 124 31.88 13.78 -6.57
CA ASN A 124 33.22 13.99 -7.12
C ASN A 124 34.05 12.70 -6.84
N PRO A 125 35.03 12.28 -7.67
CA PRO A 125 35.32 10.84 -7.89
C PRO A 125 36.24 10.13 -6.88
N ALA A 126 36.52 10.72 -5.71
CA ALA A 126 37.55 10.20 -4.80
C ALA A 126 37.17 8.93 -4.02
N ALA A 127 35.87 8.65 -3.81
CA ALA A 127 35.41 7.47 -3.07
C ALA A 127 35.44 6.19 -3.92
N LEU A 128 35.08 6.29 -5.21
CA LEU A 128 35.04 5.17 -6.15
C LEU A 128 36.44 4.64 -6.50
N ILE A 129 37.43 5.54 -6.58
CA ILE A 129 38.84 5.20 -6.92
C ILE A 129 39.46 4.21 -5.93
N TYR A 130 39.12 4.28 -4.64
CA TYR A 130 39.74 3.41 -3.63
C TYR A 130 39.13 2.00 -3.51
N TYR A 131 37.93 1.76 -4.03
CA TYR A 131 37.24 0.46 -3.87
C TYR A 131 36.89 -0.26 -5.18
N ALA A 132 36.60 0.46 -6.27
CA ALA A 132 36.27 -0.18 -7.56
C ALA A 132 37.52 -0.59 -8.37
N GLY A 133 38.62 0.18 -8.29
CA GLY A 133 39.81 -0.03 -9.13
C GLY A 133 40.61 -1.30 -8.82
N GLY A 134 40.69 -1.71 -7.55
CA GLY A 134 41.59 -2.78 -7.11
C GLY A 134 41.16 -4.21 -7.47
N ILE A 135 39.85 -4.47 -7.61
CA ILE A 135 39.31 -5.83 -7.72
C ILE A 135 39.13 -6.25 -9.19
N LEU A 136 38.67 -5.35 -10.06
CA LEU A 136 38.34 -5.66 -11.47
C LEU A 136 39.57 -5.83 -12.38
N ILE A 137 40.63 -5.06 -12.17
CA ILE A 137 41.88 -5.18 -12.96
C ILE A 137 42.61 -6.51 -12.66
N SER A 138 42.47 -7.02 -11.43
CA SER A 138 43.21 -8.18 -10.92
C SER A 138 42.85 -9.52 -11.59
N ALA A 139 41.63 -9.67 -12.13
CA ALA A 139 41.15 -10.95 -12.66
C ALA A 139 41.34 -11.11 -14.18
N LEU A 140 41.33 -10.02 -14.96
CA LEU A 140 41.19 -10.08 -16.42
C LEU A 140 42.51 -10.24 -17.20
N LEU A 141 43.66 -9.84 -16.64
CA LEU A 141 44.93 -9.84 -17.38
C LEU A 141 45.74 -11.14 -17.28
N PHE A 142 45.36 -12.11 -16.44
CA PHE A 142 46.18 -13.30 -16.21
C PHE A 142 46.19 -14.33 -17.37
N PRO A 143 45.08 -14.61 -18.09
CA PRO A 143 45.07 -15.64 -19.14
C PRO A 143 45.43 -15.16 -20.56
N LEU A 144 45.36 -13.85 -20.85
CA LEU A 144 45.43 -13.31 -22.23
C LEU A 144 46.81 -13.41 -22.91
N LEU A 145 47.81 -14.05 -22.28
CA LEU A 145 49.17 -14.19 -22.82
C LEU A 145 49.74 -15.63 -22.80
N TYR A 146 48.95 -16.69 -22.60
CA TYR A 146 49.48 -18.06 -22.64
C TYR A 146 48.66 -19.11 -23.43
N GLU A 147 48.60 -18.94 -24.76
CA GLU A 147 49.07 -20.01 -25.67
C GLU A 147 49.43 -19.47 -27.09
N GLY A 148 50.73 -19.35 -27.39
CA GLY A 148 51.29 -19.43 -28.75
C GLY A 148 51.10 -18.25 -29.72
N ASP A 149 51.92 -17.20 -29.58
CA ASP A 149 52.30 -16.21 -30.62
C ASP A 149 51.17 -15.60 -31.49
N ARG A 150 49.94 -15.51 -30.97
CA ARG A 150 48.81 -14.86 -31.67
C ARG A 150 48.04 -13.96 -30.72
N VAL A 151 48.02 -12.67 -31.04
CA VAL A 151 47.04 -11.73 -30.51
C VAL A 151 45.68 -12.11 -31.10
N VAL A 152 44.71 -12.45 -30.24
CA VAL A 152 43.33 -12.70 -30.65
C VAL A 152 42.53 -11.39 -30.48
N PRO A 153 41.90 -10.84 -31.52
CA PRO A 153 41.06 -9.65 -31.39
C PRO A 153 39.64 -10.04 -30.95
N VAL A 154 39.30 -9.85 -29.67
CA VAL A 154 37.93 -10.06 -29.13
C VAL A 154 37.69 -9.08 -27.97
N PRO A 155 36.49 -8.47 -27.84
CA PRO A 155 36.08 -7.79 -26.61
C PRO A 155 35.99 -8.76 -25.41
N ILE A 156 36.27 -8.24 -24.22
CA ILE A 156 36.33 -9.03 -22.97
C ILE A 156 34.97 -8.99 -22.26
N LYS A 157 34.35 -10.16 -22.00
CA LYS A 157 33.01 -10.27 -21.38
C LYS A 157 33.07 -10.61 -19.88
N ILE A 158 32.38 -9.84 -19.02
CA ILE A 158 32.30 -10.03 -17.55
C ILE A 158 30.87 -10.48 -17.16
N PRO A 159 30.68 -11.60 -16.44
CA PRO A 159 29.35 -12.13 -16.13
C PRO A 159 28.65 -11.45 -14.93
N PRO A 160 27.30 -11.48 -14.85
CA PRO A 160 26.52 -10.65 -13.93
C PRO A 160 26.68 -10.92 -12.43
N ASN A 161 26.97 -12.17 -12.06
CA ASN A 161 27.07 -12.66 -10.67
C ASN A 161 28.27 -12.10 -9.87
N HIS A 162 28.86 -11.00 -10.35
CA HIS A 162 29.98 -10.27 -9.76
C HIS A 162 29.66 -8.77 -9.54
N VAL A 163 28.42 -8.32 -9.80
CA VAL A 163 28.03 -6.90 -9.76
C VAL A 163 27.17 -6.52 -8.54
N GLU A 164 26.42 -7.46 -7.95
CA GLU A 164 25.37 -7.12 -6.95
C GLU A 164 25.86 -6.86 -5.51
N ASP A 165 27.07 -7.26 -5.13
CA ASP A 165 27.53 -7.25 -3.72
C ASP A 165 28.00 -5.87 -3.17
N SER A 166 27.50 -4.71 -3.67
CA SER A 166 28.18 -3.42 -3.39
C SER A 166 27.36 -2.12 -3.22
N LEU A 167 26.03 -2.14 -3.03
CA LEU A 167 25.23 -0.91 -2.84
C LEU A 167 24.19 -0.98 -1.70
N GLU A 168 24.58 -0.52 -0.50
CA GLU A 168 23.67 0.01 0.54
C GLU A 168 24.11 1.43 0.92
N LEU A 169 23.36 2.49 0.50
CA LEU A 169 23.57 3.89 0.94
C LEU A 169 22.48 4.86 0.42
N GLU A 170 21.26 4.82 0.98
CA GLU A 170 20.11 5.57 0.41
C GLU A 170 19.74 6.95 1.03
N THR A 171 20.36 7.44 2.12
CA THR A 171 19.79 8.59 2.87
C THR A 171 20.76 9.70 3.35
N ALA A 172 21.53 10.34 2.45
CA ALA A 172 22.22 11.61 2.76
C ALA A 172 22.43 12.52 1.54
N THR A 173 22.21 13.84 1.66
CA THR A 173 22.16 14.75 0.48
C THR A 173 23.12 15.96 0.46
N ALA A 174 23.91 16.26 1.50
CA ALA A 174 25.20 16.99 1.42
C ALA A 174 25.84 17.28 2.80
N ILE A 175 27.18 17.35 2.85
CA ILE A 175 27.98 17.96 3.93
C ILE A 175 28.95 18.97 3.30
N ILE A 176 29.04 20.19 3.85
CA ILE A 176 30.04 21.18 3.43
C ILE A 176 31.17 21.26 4.46
N VAL A 177 32.39 20.97 4.02
CA VAL A 177 33.63 21.17 4.78
C VAL A 177 34.38 22.34 4.15
N VAL A 178 34.70 23.37 4.93
CA VAL A 178 35.60 24.44 4.47
C VAL A 178 37.02 24.07 4.85
N THR A 179 37.82 23.69 3.86
CA THR A 179 39.28 23.51 4.01
C THR A 179 40.01 24.81 3.68
N ASP A 180 40.35 25.56 4.71
CA ASP A 180 41.51 26.46 4.67
C ASP A 180 42.77 25.63 5.03
N ASP A 181 43.95 26.09 4.61
CA ASP A 181 45.22 25.34 4.70
C ASP A 181 45.72 25.10 6.15
N ALA A 182 44.98 25.50 7.19
CA ALA A 182 45.40 25.37 8.59
C ALA A 182 44.49 24.49 9.46
N THR A 183 43.15 24.62 9.42
CA THR A 183 42.23 23.77 10.22
C THR A 183 40.82 23.65 9.62
N PRO A 184 40.29 22.44 9.35
CA PRO A 184 38.91 22.25 8.91
C PRO A 184 37.90 22.48 10.04
N GLN A 185 36.77 23.14 9.74
CA GLN A 185 35.54 23.05 10.53
C GLN A 185 34.33 22.71 9.65
N MET A 186 33.39 21.96 10.21
CA MET A 186 32.09 21.65 9.61
C MET A 186 31.00 22.53 10.21
N THR A 187 30.06 22.99 9.38
CA THR A 187 28.82 23.62 9.85
C THR A 187 27.71 23.30 8.86
N ILE A 188 26.56 22.87 9.37
CA ILE A 188 25.39 22.47 8.58
C ILE A 188 24.51 23.71 8.37
N THR A 189 24.19 24.06 7.13
CA THR A 189 23.27 25.16 6.79
C THR A 189 22.42 24.75 5.58
N ALA A 190 21.12 25.03 5.62
CA ALA A 190 20.18 24.67 4.54
C ALA A 190 20.26 25.63 3.32
N PRO A 191 20.00 25.13 2.09
CA PRO A 191 19.83 25.97 0.91
C PRO A 191 18.44 26.66 0.90
N PRO A 192 18.27 27.79 0.18
CA PRO A 192 17.04 28.58 0.21
C PRO A 192 15.88 27.92 -0.55
N GLU A 193 14.65 28.22 -0.13
CA GLU A 193 13.42 27.82 -0.82
C GLU A 193 13.32 28.47 -2.22
N GLN A 194 12.80 27.69 -3.18
CA GLN A 194 12.16 28.19 -4.40
C GLN A 194 10.66 27.96 -4.26
N ASP A 195 9.86 28.98 -4.62
CA ASP A 195 8.41 28.96 -4.46
C ASP A 195 7.77 27.80 -5.23
N LYS A 196 7.05 26.92 -4.51
CA LYS A 196 6.23 25.86 -5.10
C LYS A 196 4.78 26.30 -5.20
N ALA A 197 4.22 26.24 -6.41
CA ALA A 197 2.78 26.42 -6.60
C ALA A 197 2.02 25.11 -6.35
N THR A 198 1.51 24.94 -5.14
CA THR A 198 0.49 23.93 -4.80
C THR A 198 -0.91 24.51 -5.03
N GLY A 199 -1.74 23.85 -5.82
CA GLY A 199 -3.10 24.28 -6.12
C GLY A 199 -3.94 23.15 -6.73
N THR A 200 -5.25 23.37 -6.88
CA THR A 200 -6.18 22.35 -7.36
C THR A 200 -5.93 21.92 -8.81
N PRO A 201 -6.36 20.70 -9.21
CA PRO A 201 -6.42 20.24 -10.60
C PRO A 201 -6.84 21.28 -11.64
N VAL A 202 -6.14 21.29 -12.78
CA VAL A 202 -6.50 22.12 -13.93
C VAL A 202 -7.77 21.58 -14.60
N VAL A 203 -8.81 22.39 -14.64
CA VAL A 203 -10.11 22.01 -15.22
C VAL A 203 -10.18 22.48 -16.67
N ILE A 204 -10.40 21.55 -17.60
CA ILE A 204 -10.62 21.85 -19.03
C ILE A 204 -12.13 21.79 -19.31
N THR A 205 -12.65 22.83 -19.95
CA THR A 205 -14.07 23.04 -20.23
C THR A 205 -14.30 23.41 -21.70
N THR A 206 -15.50 23.17 -22.23
CA THR A 206 -15.90 23.68 -23.55
C THR A 206 -17.08 24.62 -23.38
N PHE A 207 -16.99 25.83 -23.93
CA PHE A 207 -18.03 26.85 -23.82
C PHE A 207 -19.24 26.48 -24.69
N ALA A 208 -20.40 26.28 -24.08
CA ALA A 208 -21.64 25.99 -24.82
C ALA A 208 -22.34 27.24 -25.38
N SER A 209 -21.99 28.42 -24.89
CA SER A 209 -22.56 29.70 -25.33
C SER A 209 -21.57 30.84 -25.11
N ALA A 210 -21.80 31.99 -25.76
CA ALA A 210 -20.91 33.14 -25.64
C ALA A 210 -20.99 33.78 -24.24
N GLY A 211 -19.85 33.91 -23.56
CA GLY A 211 -19.75 34.42 -22.20
C GLY A 211 -18.30 34.58 -21.76
N ASN A 212 -18.03 35.51 -20.82
CA ASN A 212 -16.67 35.80 -20.30
C ASN A 212 -15.58 36.03 -21.36
N GLY A 213 -15.95 36.52 -22.55
CA GLY A 213 -15.02 36.76 -23.67
C GLY A 213 -14.82 35.57 -24.62
N ALA A 214 -15.35 34.39 -24.29
CA ALA A 214 -15.35 33.19 -25.14
C ALA A 214 -16.61 33.11 -26.03
N MET A 215 -16.51 32.36 -27.12
CA MET A 215 -17.61 31.97 -28.00
C MET A 215 -18.03 30.51 -27.78
N ALA A 216 -19.21 30.13 -28.29
CA ALA A 216 -19.64 28.73 -28.29
C ALA A 216 -18.65 27.86 -29.10
N GLY A 217 -18.24 26.73 -28.51
CA GLY A 217 -17.23 25.80 -29.01
C GLY A 217 -15.82 26.03 -28.46
N ASP A 218 -15.50 27.21 -27.91
CA ASP A 218 -14.15 27.51 -27.42
C ASP A 218 -13.78 26.64 -26.20
N VAL A 219 -12.48 26.44 -25.95
CA VAL A 219 -11.98 25.61 -24.84
C VAL A 219 -11.45 26.50 -23.72
N GLY A 220 -11.97 26.35 -22.51
CA GLY A 220 -11.52 27.04 -21.30
C GLY A 220 -10.59 26.17 -20.46
N ILE A 221 -9.45 26.70 -20.06
CA ILE A 221 -8.51 26.09 -19.10
C ILE A 221 -8.55 26.93 -17.82
N GLU A 222 -9.13 26.38 -16.76
CA GLU A 222 -9.23 27.00 -15.44
C GLU A 222 -8.08 26.54 -14.53
N LEU A 223 -7.45 27.52 -13.88
CA LEU A 223 -6.29 27.36 -13.01
C LEU A 223 -6.60 27.91 -11.62
N ASP A 224 -6.04 27.27 -10.59
CA ASP A 224 -5.96 27.84 -9.25
C ASP A 224 -5.26 29.23 -9.28
N PRO A 225 -5.70 30.23 -8.48
CA PRO A 225 -5.10 31.56 -8.47
C PRO A 225 -3.60 31.62 -8.18
N ALA A 226 -3.08 30.75 -7.32
CA ALA A 226 -1.65 30.67 -7.03
C ALA A 226 -0.88 30.02 -8.20
N VAL A 227 -1.42 28.95 -8.79
CA VAL A 227 -0.85 28.30 -9.99
C VAL A 227 -0.85 29.26 -11.18
N ALA A 228 -1.92 30.02 -11.40
CA ALA A 228 -2.00 31.04 -12.45
C ALA A 228 -0.97 32.17 -12.24
N ALA A 229 -0.80 32.65 -11.01
CA ALA A 229 0.18 33.68 -10.69
C ALA A 229 1.62 33.19 -10.86
N HIS A 230 1.91 31.94 -10.45
CA HIS A 230 3.21 31.29 -10.61
C HIS A 230 3.56 31.09 -12.09
N LEU A 231 2.65 30.51 -12.88
CA LEU A 231 2.85 30.31 -14.32
C LEU A 231 2.97 31.63 -15.08
N GLN A 232 2.22 32.67 -14.70
CA GLN A 232 2.40 34.02 -15.22
C GLN A 232 3.82 34.54 -14.92
N ALA A 233 4.30 34.40 -13.69
CA ALA A 233 5.64 34.86 -13.30
C ALA A 233 6.75 34.08 -14.03
N LEU A 234 6.64 32.75 -14.07
CA LEU A 234 7.56 31.82 -14.73
C LEU A 234 7.71 32.14 -16.23
N LEU A 235 6.59 32.27 -16.95
CA LEU A 235 6.60 32.55 -18.39
C LEU A 235 6.98 34.01 -18.72
N SER A 236 6.71 34.96 -17.83
CA SER A 236 7.12 36.36 -18.01
C SER A 236 8.59 36.64 -17.67
N GLY A 237 9.18 35.80 -16.80
CA GLY A 237 10.57 35.92 -16.36
C GLY A 237 11.58 35.15 -17.22
N SER A 238 11.10 34.27 -18.10
CA SER A 238 11.94 33.40 -18.94
C SER A 238 12.12 33.96 -20.34
N ASP A 239 13.32 33.85 -20.91
CA ASP A 239 13.55 34.17 -22.33
C ASP A 239 13.10 32.99 -23.21
N THR A 240 11.85 33.05 -23.68
CA THR A 240 11.31 32.01 -24.57
C THR A 240 11.88 32.08 -26.00
N SER A 241 12.61 33.14 -26.37
CA SER A 241 13.03 33.37 -27.77
C SER A 241 14.25 32.55 -28.22
N SER A 242 14.99 31.99 -27.26
CA SER A 242 15.97 30.93 -27.49
C SER A 242 15.92 29.92 -26.34
N CYS A 243 15.57 28.66 -26.65
CA CYS A 243 15.58 27.53 -25.72
C CYS A 243 17.02 27.24 -25.22
N ASP A 244 17.51 27.99 -24.23
CA ASP A 244 18.79 27.74 -23.55
C ASP A 244 18.54 26.99 -22.23
N VAL A 245 18.00 25.78 -22.35
CA VAL A 245 17.67 24.90 -21.21
C VAL A 245 18.77 23.85 -21.02
N GLY A 246 20.01 24.32 -20.86
CA GLY A 246 21.20 23.50 -20.64
C GLY A 246 21.94 23.07 -21.91
N GLU A 247 23.26 23.18 -21.88
CA GLU A 247 24.17 22.90 -23.00
C GLU A 247 24.26 21.40 -23.33
N ASP A 248 23.41 20.88 -24.23
CA ASP A 248 23.85 20.00 -25.35
C ASP A 248 22.80 19.83 -26.48
N THR A 249 22.04 20.88 -26.83
CA THR A 249 20.94 20.80 -27.82
C THR A 249 21.35 21.15 -29.25
N THR A 250 22.32 20.42 -29.82
CA THR A 250 22.62 20.51 -31.27
C THR A 250 22.23 19.26 -32.05
N ASP A 251 20.92 19.05 -32.20
CA ASP A 251 20.42 18.54 -33.48
C ASP A 251 19.15 19.29 -33.92
N SER A 252 19.17 19.84 -35.12
CA SER A 252 18.36 21.02 -35.45
C SER A 252 16.92 20.68 -35.87
N ILE A 253 15.95 20.85 -34.95
CA ILE A 253 14.53 20.97 -35.33
C ILE A 253 14.24 22.44 -35.73
N ARG A 254 14.59 22.80 -36.97
CA ARG A 254 14.07 24.03 -37.58
C ARG A 254 12.60 23.85 -37.92
N ALA A 255 11.72 24.17 -36.99
CA ALA A 255 10.28 24.24 -37.24
C ALA A 255 10.00 25.19 -38.42
N ARG A 256 9.18 24.74 -39.37
CA ARG A 256 8.46 25.67 -40.24
C ARG A 256 7.25 26.17 -39.46
N GLN A 257 7.19 27.49 -39.31
CA GLN A 257 6.03 28.32 -38.95
C GLN A 257 5.28 28.13 -37.61
N VAL A 258 5.61 27.16 -36.75
CA VAL A 258 5.41 27.33 -35.29
C VAL A 258 6.55 28.15 -34.68
N GLY A 259 6.23 29.12 -33.84
CA GLY A 259 7.21 29.89 -33.08
C GLY A 259 7.96 29.02 -32.07
N VAL A 260 9.29 29.19 -32.03
CA VAL A 260 10.20 28.52 -31.07
C VAL A 260 9.72 28.76 -29.63
N ASP A 261 9.24 29.98 -29.35
CA ASP A 261 8.67 30.46 -28.10
C ASP A 261 7.63 29.52 -27.48
N LEU A 262 6.80 28.86 -28.29
CA LEU A 262 5.76 27.92 -27.82
C LEU A 262 6.37 26.64 -27.22
N ILE A 263 7.40 26.11 -27.87
CA ILE A 263 8.07 24.89 -27.44
C ILE A 263 8.88 25.20 -26.17
N CYS A 264 9.63 26.32 -26.16
CA CYS A 264 10.41 26.73 -24.99
C CYS A 264 9.50 26.98 -23.77
N GLY A 265 8.40 27.73 -23.95
CA GLY A 265 7.43 27.99 -22.87
C GLY A 265 6.83 26.71 -22.30
N ALA A 266 6.48 25.72 -23.13
CA ALA A 266 5.97 24.43 -22.67
C ALA A 266 7.04 23.59 -21.93
N GLN A 267 8.29 23.60 -22.40
CA GLN A 267 9.41 22.91 -21.73
C GLN A 267 9.72 23.51 -20.35
N ILE A 268 9.65 24.84 -20.22
CA ILE A 268 9.84 25.56 -18.95
C ILE A 268 8.78 25.16 -17.92
N ILE A 269 7.50 25.12 -18.30
CA ILE A 269 6.40 24.67 -17.42
C ILE A 269 6.64 23.24 -16.91
N ILE A 270 7.08 22.34 -17.79
CA ILE A 270 7.34 20.93 -17.45
C ILE A 270 8.57 20.80 -16.53
N ALA A 271 9.66 21.53 -16.82
CA ALA A 271 10.89 21.48 -16.02
C ALA A 271 10.67 21.99 -14.58
N ASP A 272 9.95 23.10 -14.43
CA ASP A 272 9.50 23.64 -13.14
C ASP A 272 8.62 22.62 -12.39
N SER A 273 7.71 21.95 -13.10
CA SER A 273 6.79 20.97 -12.53
C SER A 273 7.46 19.68 -12.05
N ILE A 274 8.50 19.18 -12.72
CA ILE A 274 9.12 17.88 -12.36
C ILE A 274 10.24 18.04 -11.31
N GLY A 275 10.67 19.27 -11.02
CA GLY A 275 11.76 19.59 -10.09
C GLY A 275 11.46 19.33 -8.60
N ARG A 276 11.72 18.10 -8.12
CA ARG A 276 11.94 17.73 -6.70
C ARG A 276 10.69 17.77 -5.79
N LEU A 277 9.72 16.87 -6.00
CA LEU A 277 8.95 16.09 -4.98
C LEU A 277 7.80 15.30 -5.67
N GLY A 278 8.07 14.72 -6.84
CA GLY A 278 7.01 14.34 -7.79
C GLY A 278 6.49 15.55 -8.57
N ALA A 279 5.78 15.30 -9.68
CA ALA A 279 5.15 16.38 -10.43
C ALA A 279 3.81 16.75 -9.78
N PRO A 280 3.46 18.04 -9.68
CA PRO A 280 2.28 18.47 -8.94
C PRO A 280 1.00 18.00 -9.63
N ASP A 281 0.05 17.55 -8.82
CA ASP A 281 -1.21 16.93 -9.26
C ASP A 281 -1.96 17.80 -10.27
N TRP A 282 -1.82 19.13 -10.18
CA TRP A 282 -2.48 20.07 -11.09
C TRP A 282 -2.14 19.85 -12.57
N LEU A 283 -0.95 19.34 -12.91
CA LEU A 283 -0.57 19.06 -14.30
C LEU A 283 -0.93 17.62 -14.73
N LEU A 284 -1.02 16.67 -13.78
CA LEU A 284 -1.04 15.22 -14.04
C LEU A 284 -2.44 14.56 -14.11
N VAL A 285 -3.53 15.22 -13.71
CA VAL A 285 -4.89 14.59 -13.64
C VAL A 285 -5.33 13.92 -14.97
N HIS A 286 -6.07 12.82 -14.92
CA HIS A 286 -6.52 12.09 -16.13
C HIS A 286 -7.38 12.94 -17.09
N GLY A 287 -7.13 12.79 -18.40
CA GLY A 287 -7.91 13.44 -19.47
C GLY A 287 -7.25 13.31 -20.86
N GLY A 288 -8.06 13.37 -21.92
CA GLY A 288 -7.58 13.22 -23.29
C GLY A 288 -6.72 14.38 -23.82
N THR A 289 -5.92 14.11 -24.85
CA THR A 289 -5.09 15.12 -25.52
C THR A 289 -5.94 16.10 -26.34
N MET A 290 -5.51 17.36 -26.42
CA MET A 290 -6.18 18.35 -27.27
C MET A 290 -5.98 17.99 -28.75
N ALA A 291 -7.08 17.92 -29.50
CA ALA A 291 -7.08 17.58 -30.92
C ALA A 291 -6.62 18.76 -31.80
N TRP A 292 -5.35 19.14 -31.67
CA TRP A 292 -4.71 20.07 -32.60
C TRP A 292 -4.71 19.46 -33.99
N VAL A 293 -5.15 20.24 -34.99
CA VAL A 293 -5.28 19.78 -36.38
C VAL A 293 -4.37 20.54 -37.35
N GLU A 294 -3.87 21.71 -36.96
CA GLU A 294 -2.76 22.35 -37.65
C GLU A 294 -1.51 21.48 -37.49
N ALA A 295 -0.99 20.96 -38.62
CA ALA A 295 0.16 20.04 -38.64
C ALA A 295 1.40 20.61 -37.93
N GLU A 296 1.48 21.93 -37.91
CA GLU A 296 2.46 22.73 -37.18
C GLU A 296 2.30 22.59 -35.66
N MET A 297 1.11 22.87 -35.10
CA MET A 297 0.83 22.64 -33.66
C MET A 297 0.99 21.16 -33.26
N VAL A 298 0.60 20.21 -34.12
CA VAL A 298 0.82 18.78 -33.91
C VAL A 298 2.31 18.45 -33.81
N ALA A 299 3.16 19.06 -34.65
CA ALA A 299 4.60 18.87 -34.59
C ALA A 299 5.21 19.46 -33.30
N ALA A 300 4.68 20.58 -32.80
CA ALA A 300 5.10 21.17 -31.53
C ALA A 300 4.72 20.26 -30.33
N VAL A 301 3.48 19.78 -30.25
CA VAL A 301 3.03 18.83 -29.22
C VAL A 301 3.89 17.57 -29.24
N ASN A 302 4.09 16.94 -30.40
CA ASN A 302 4.92 15.74 -30.50
C ASN A 302 6.40 15.99 -30.11
N THR A 303 6.91 17.21 -30.33
CA THR A 303 8.27 17.59 -29.93
C THR A 303 8.38 17.71 -28.41
N VAL A 304 7.43 18.38 -27.75
CA VAL A 304 7.40 18.51 -26.29
C VAL A 304 7.11 17.16 -25.63
N VAL A 305 6.18 16.36 -26.15
CA VAL A 305 5.90 14.99 -25.66
C VAL A 305 7.16 14.14 -25.69
N ARG A 306 7.89 14.10 -26.82
CA ARG A 306 9.14 13.33 -26.94
C ARG A 306 10.20 13.83 -25.97
N TRP A 307 10.33 15.15 -25.79
CA TRP A 307 11.26 15.70 -24.81
C TRP A 307 10.84 15.34 -23.37
N THR A 308 9.57 15.50 -22.99
CA THR A 308 9.05 15.18 -21.66
C THR A 308 9.23 13.70 -21.31
N LEU A 309 8.92 12.79 -22.25
CA LEU A 309 9.16 11.35 -22.07
C LEU A 309 10.63 11.03 -21.85
N ASN A 310 11.54 11.72 -22.55
CA ASN A 310 12.99 11.57 -22.40
C ASN A 310 13.55 12.23 -21.13
N GLN A 311 12.81 13.12 -20.45
CA GLN A 311 13.26 13.82 -19.24
C GLN A 311 12.67 13.24 -17.96
N ALA A 312 11.42 12.77 -17.99
CA ALA A 312 10.74 12.30 -16.80
C ALA A 312 11.19 10.91 -16.34
N SER A 313 11.60 10.03 -17.26
CA SER A 313 12.27 8.75 -16.93
C SER A 313 13.56 8.96 -16.12
N LEU A 314 14.20 10.12 -16.25
CA LEU A 314 15.42 10.50 -15.52
C LEU A 314 15.14 11.17 -14.16
N LEU A 315 13.88 11.51 -13.86
CA LEU A 315 13.52 12.37 -12.72
C LEU A 315 12.47 11.77 -11.78
N ASN A 316 11.54 10.96 -12.29
CA ASN A 316 10.67 10.11 -11.48
C ASN A 316 10.13 8.91 -12.29
N PRO A 317 10.69 7.69 -12.14
CA PRO A 317 10.28 6.52 -12.92
C PRO A 317 8.89 5.98 -12.57
N THR A 318 8.25 6.44 -11.48
CA THR A 318 6.89 6.00 -11.12
C THR A 318 5.79 6.67 -11.96
N ILE A 319 6.10 7.73 -12.71
CA ILE A 319 5.12 8.42 -13.57
C ILE A 319 5.03 7.71 -14.92
N THR A 320 3.89 7.10 -15.22
CA THR A 320 3.69 6.37 -16.48
C THR A 320 3.80 7.27 -17.72
N GLY A 321 4.28 6.69 -18.83
CA GLY A 321 4.39 7.40 -20.12
C GLY A 321 3.08 8.02 -20.60
N ALA A 322 1.92 7.45 -20.24
CA ALA A 322 0.61 8.00 -20.56
C ALA A 322 0.36 9.36 -19.86
N LEU A 323 0.70 9.48 -18.57
CA LEU A 323 0.56 10.73 -17.80
C LEU A 323 1.48 11.84 -18.35
N LEU A 324 2.68 11.47 -18.78
CA LEU A 324 3.68 12.39 -19.35
C LEU A 324 3.25 12.98 -20.71
N VAL A 325 2.58 12.18 -21.55
CA VAL A 325 1.98 12.65 -22.81
C VAL A 325 0.87 13.68 -22.54
N VAL A 326 0.07 13.47 -21.50
CA VAL A 326 -1.00 14.40 -21.08
C VAL A 326 -0.42 15.70 -20.52
N ALA A 327 0.58 15.62 -19.63
CA ALA A 327 1.27 16.78 -19.07
C ALA A 327 1.90 17.67 -20.17
N ALA A 328 2.65 17.07 -21.09
CA ALA A 328 3.26 17.76 -22.22
C ALA A 328 2.22 18.46 -23.11
N SER A 329 1.10 17.79 -23.39
CA SER A 329 0.01 18.35 -24.19
C SER A 329 -0.65 19.58 -23.53
N ARG A 330 -0.76 19.58 -22.20
CA ARG A 330 -1.29 20.70 -21.40
C ARG A 330 -0.31 21.87 -21.31
N ALA A 331 0.98 21.59 -21.14
CA ALA A 331 2.02 22.63 -21.13
C ALA A 331 2.06 23.40 -22.46
N VAL A 332 1.89 22.72 -23.60
CA VAL A 332 1.75 23.38 -24.91
C VAL A 332 0.47 24.23 -25.00
N ALA A 333 -0.66 23.76 -24.48
CA ALA A 333 -1.90 24.53 -24.47
C ALA A 333 -1.81 25.82 -23.61
N LEU A 334 -1.16 25.74 -22.45
CA LEU A 334 -0.91 26.89 -21.58
C LEU A 334 0.09 27.87 -22.19
N SER A 335 1.20 27.37 -22.75
CA SER A 335 2.16 28.21 -23.47
C SER A 335 1.51 28.92 -24.68
N TRP A 336 0.63 28.22 -25.41
CA TRP A 336 -0.16 28.82 -26.49
C TRP A 336 -1.07 29.94 -25.98
N ALA A 337 -1.76 29.73 -24.87
CA ALA A 337 -2.64 30.74 -24.28
C ALA A 337 -1.86 31.98 -23.82
N PHE A 338 -0.69 31.81 -23.19
CA PHE A 338 0.19 32.92 -22.79
C PHE A 338 0.64 33.74 -24.01
N LEU A 339 1.16 33.09 -25.05
CA LEU A 339 1.71 33.77 -26.23
C LEU A 339 0.65 34.53 -27.05
N ASN A 340 -0.59 34.02 -27.11
CA ASN A 340 -1.67 34.65 -27.88
C ASN A 340 -2.48 35.69 -27.07
N ASN A 341 -2.65 35.48 -25.76
CA ASN A 341 -3.43 36.40 -24.90
C ASN A 341 -2.56 37.41 -24.14
N GLY A 342 -1.23 37.23 -24.11
CA GLY A 342 -0.27 38.08 -23.41
C GLY A 342 -0.23 37.88 -21.88
N ALA A 343 -1.02 36.94 -21.35
CA ALA A 343 -1.09 36.61 -19.93
C ALA A 343 -1.65 35.19 -19.71
N ILE A 344 -1.23 34.56 -18.61
CA ILE A 344 -1.93 33.47 -17.94
C ILE A 344 -2.81 34.08 -16.84
N THR A 345 -4.05 33.64 -16.76
CA THR A 345 -4.96 34.01 -15.66
C THR A 345 -5.60 32.75 -15.07
N THR A 346 -6.51 32.91 -14.10
CA THR A 346 -7.32 31.78 -13.61
C THR A 346 -8.24 31.19 -14.67
N ASN A 347 -8.53 31.90 -15.76
CA ASN A 347 -9.44 31.46 -16.82
C ASN A 347 -8.83 31.79 -18.20
N ASN A 348 -8.25 30.78 -18.84
CA ASN A 348 -7.56 30.92 -20.14
C ASN A 348 -8.44 30.33 -21.25
N VAL A 349 -8.59 31.02 -22.37
CA VAL A 349 -9.47 30.57 -23.47
C VAL A 349 -8.65 30.29 -24.73
N ILE A 350 -8.87 29.11 -25.31
CA ILE A 350 -8.37 28.70 -26.62
C ILE A 350 -9.55 28.73 -27.59
N PRO A 351 -9.55 29.59 -28.62
CA PRO A 351 -10.60 29.64 -29.63
C PRO A 351 -10.77 28.29 -30.33
N SER A 352 -12.02 27.87 -30.46
CA SER A 352 -12.44 26.69 -31.22
C SER A 352 -11.88 26.68 -32.63
N ALA A 353 -11.73 27.84 -33.26
CA ALA A 353 -11.15 28.03 -34.58
C ALA A 353 -9.72 27.46 -34.71
N SER A 354 -8.89 27.59 -33.67
CA SER A 354 -7.55 26.98 -33.60
C SER A 354 -7.59 25.46 -33.48
N LEU A 355 -8.76 24.93 -33.09
CA LEU A 355 -9.19 23.53 -33.03
C LEU A 355 -9.49 22.85 -34.39
N GLN A 356 -9.84 23.63 -35.44
CA GLN A 356 -10.56 23.11 -36.63
C GLN A 356 -9.74 23.20 -37.93
N ASN A 357 -9.90 22.21 -38.82
CA ASN A 357 -9.13 22.14 -40.06
C ASN A 357 -9.95 22.50 -41.31
N GLY A 358 -9.23 22.88 -42.37
CA GLY A 358 -9.79 23.33 -43.64
C GLY A 358 -10.64 22.31 -44.41
N PRO A 359 -11.16 22.69 -45.61
CA PRO A 359 -12.32 22.08 -46.28
C PRO A 359 -12.17 20.63 -46.80
N SER A 360 -11.14 19.91 -46.39
CA SER A 360 -10.85 18.52 -46.78
C SER A 360 -10.80 17.52 -45.61
N ALA A 361 -11.17 17.92 -44.38
CA ALA A 361 -11.31 17.01 -43.25
C ALA A 361 -12.52 16.06 -43.44
N THR A 362 -12.26 14.74 -43.46
CA THR A 362 -13.31 13.71 -43.56
C THR A 362 -13.97 13.50 -42.20
N ALA A 363 -15.31 13.37 -42.18
CA ALA A 363 -16.05 13.18 -40.93
C ALA A 363 -15.73 11.84 -40.25
N CYS A 364 -15.47 11.85 -38.93
CA CYS A 364 -15.36 10.62 -38.13
C CYS A 364 -16.75 9.98 -37.98
N ALA A 365 -16.84 8.66 -38.20
CA ALA A 365 -18.12 7.94 -38.27
C ALA A 365 -18.57 7.29 -36.94
N GLN A 366 -17.79 7.43 -35.86
CA GLN A 366 -18.01 6.74 -34.58
C GLN A 366 -18.08 7.67 -33.35
N GLN A 367 -18.30 8.98 -33.54
CA GLN A 367 -18.54 9.87 -32.41
C GLN A 367 -19.95 9.64 -31.84
N THR A 368 -20.02 9.21 -30.58
CA THR A 368 -21.27 9.07 -29.82
C THR A 368 -21.19 9.88 -28.52
N ALA A 369 -22.27 10.61 -28.21
CA ALA A 369 -22.48 11.25 -26.93
C ALA A 369 -23.66 10.57 -26.24
N VAL A 370 -23.53 10.31 -24.93
CA VAL A 370 -24.55 9.66 -24.11
C VAL A 370 -24.86 10.60 -22.93
N GLN A 371 -26.10 10.57 -22.42
CA GLN A 371 -26.61 11.47 -21.38
C GLN A 371 -26.74 12.96 -21.72
N CYS A 372 -26.50 13.38 -22.95
CA CYS A 372 -26.88 14.73 -23.38
C CYS A 372 -28.42 14.86 -23.44
N GLY A 373 -28.95 15.98 -22.91
CA GLY A 373 -30.33 16.40 -23.17
C GLY A 373 -30.59 16.53 -24.69
N ALA A 374 -31.86 16.52 -25.10
CA ALA A 374 -32.29 16.19 -26.48
C ALA A 374 -31.85 17.15 -27.63
N GLU A 375 -30.90 18.06 -27.40
CA GLU A 375 -30.49 19.14 -28.31
C GLU A 375 -28.96 19.28 -28.45
N CYS A 376 -28.21 18.18 -28.41
CA CYS A 376 -26.75 18.19 -28.66
C CYS A 376 -26.38 17.75 -30.08
N GLY A 377 -25.77 18.65 -30.85
CA GLY A 377 -25.12 18.37 -32.14
C GLY A 377 -23.64 18.03 -31.99
N VAL A 378 -23.11 17.15 -32.85
CA VAL A 378 -21.69 16.74 -32.83
C VAL A 378 -20.91 17.46 -33.94
N PHE A 379 -19.79 18.12 -33.60
CA PHE A 379 -18.88 18.70 -34.60
C PHE A 379 -18.00 17.60 -35.20
N LYS A 380 -18.17 17.33 -36.50
CA LYS A 380 -17.66 16.16 -37.24
C LYS A 380 -16.13 15.96 -37.29
N TRP A 381 -15.33 16.86 -36.73
CA TRP A 381 -13.87 16.94 -36.90
C TRP A 381 -13.10 17.20 -35.58
N ALA A 382 -13.79 17.29 -34.43
CA ALA A 382 -13.17 17.41 -33.09
C ALA A 382 -14.09 16.81 -32.01
N PRO A 383 -13.61 16.53 -30.78
CA PRO A 383 -14.45 16.13 -29.64
C PRO A 383 -15.21 17.33 -29.04
N GLN A 384 -15.97 18.04 -29.87
CA GLN A 384 -16.76 19.24 -29.51
C GLN A 384 -18.24 19.04 -29.83
N PHE A 385 -19.11 19.66 -29.03
CA PHE A 385 -20.56 19.49 -29.10
C PHE A 385 -21.26 20.86 -29.05
N ASP A 386 -22.27 21.03 -29.89
CA ASP A 386 -23.19 22.17 -29.89
C ASP A 386 -24.37 21.79 -28.99
N CYS A 387 -24.38 22.27 -27.75
CA CYS A 387 -25.28 21.79 -26.69
C CYS A 387 -25.94 22.97 -25.95
N THR A 388 -27.24 22.88 -25.69
CA THR A 388 -27.97 23.89 -24.87
C THR A 388 -27.93 23.60 -23.36
N THR A 389 -27.45 22.41 -22.95
CA THR A 389 -27.23 21.98 -21.55
C THR A 389 -25.96 21.15 -21.41
N ALA A 390 -25.46 20.96 -20.18
CA ALA A 390 -24.20 20.24 -19.92
C ALA A 390 -24.25 18.75 -20.31
N CYS A 391 -23.11 18.20 -20.75
CA CYS A 391 -22.94 16.77 -21.05
C CYS A 391 -21.81 16.15 -20.21
N THR A 392 -22.11 14.98 -19.65
CA THR A 392 -21.27 14.21 -18.72
C THR A 392 -20.37 13.18 -19.40
N THR A 393 -20.65 12.76 -20.64
CA THR A 393 -19.90 11.65 -21.28
C THR A 393 -19.74 11.81 -22.78
N VAL A 394 -18.50 11.68 -23.25
CA VAL A 394 -18.07 11.78 -24.65
C VAL A 394 -17.00 10.73 -24.94
N THR A 395 -17.06 10.12 -26.13
CA THR A 395 -16.00 9.25 -26.65
C THR A 395 -15.41 9.84 -27.94
N SER A 396 -14.08 9.84 -28.07
CA SER A 396 -13.36 10.40 -29.23
C SER A 396 -12.66 9.34 -30.08
N CYS A 397 -12.33 9.67 -31.33
CA CYS A 397 -11.79 8.74 -32.33
C CYS A 397 -10.34 8.27 -32.07
N TYR A 398 -9.71 8.71 -30.95
CA TYR A 398 -8.38 8.28 -30.50
C TYR A 398 -8.40 7.57 -29.14
N ALA A 399 -9.58 7.29 -28.56
CA ALA A 399 -9.67 6.46 -27.38
C ALA A 399 -9.19 5.02 -27.67
N GLN A 400 -8.25 4.52 -26.87
CA GLN A 400 -8.03 3.08 -26.75
C GLN A 400 -9.26 2.42 -26.10
N PRO A 401 -9.47 1.09 -26.25
CA PRO A 401 -10.72 0.43 -25.86
C PRO A 401 -11.17 0.56 -24.38
N ALA A 402 -10.33 1.11 -23.50
CA ALA A 402 -10.59 1.29 -22.07
C ALA A 402 -10.91 2.75 -21.65
N LEU A 403 -11.00 3.72 -22.58
CA LEU A 403 -11.04 5.15 -22.22
C LEU A 403 -12.30 5.88 -22.72
N THR A 404 -13.29 6.02 -21.83
CA THR A 404 -14.41 6.97 -22.01
C THR A 404 -14.33 8.07 -20.96
N THR A 405 -13.83 9.25 -21.33
CA THR A 405 -13.90 10.44 -20.46
C THR A 405 -13.87 11.74 -21.27
N THR A 406 -14.96 12.50 -21.22
CA THR A 406 -14.91 13.97 -21.14
C THR A 406 -16.11 14.46 -20.36
N LEU A 407 -15.87 14.99 -19.16
CA LEU A 407 -16.86 15.78 -18.43
C LEU A 407 -16.81 17.21 -19.00
N THR A 408 -17.86 17.65 -19.69
CA THR A 408 -17.88 18.97 -20.34
C THR A 408 -18.60 19.98 -19.46
N THR A 409 -17.88 20.55 -18.49
CA THR A 409 -18.45 21.52 -17.55
C THR A 409 -18.81 22.82 -18.23
N THR A 410 -20.10 23.15 -18.29
CA THR A 410 -20.59 24.41 -18.86
C THR A 410 -20.54 25.53 -17.83
N LYS A 411 -19.81 26.62 -18.10
CA LYS A 411 -19.90 27.84 -17.29
C LYS A 411 -21.07 28.73 -17.72
N THR A 412 -22.12 28.76 -16.90
CA THR A 412 -23.05 29.90 -16.78
C THR A 412 -23.22 30.27 -15.31
N ALA A 413 -23.47 31.54 -15.04
CA ALA A 413 -23.22 32.13 -13.72
C ALA A 413 -24.34 31.93 -12.68
N SER A 414 -23.89 31.85 -11.42
CA SER A 414 -24.59 32.17 -10.15
C SER A 414 -25.77 31.29 -9.67
N GLY A 415 -25.59 30.76 -8.45
CA GLY A 415 -26.64 30.70 -7.42
C GLY A 415 -27.36 29.35 -7.27
N PRO A 416 -27.47 28.80 -6.04
CA PRO A 416 -28.07 27.48 -5.82
C PRO A 416 -29.60 27.51 -5.66
N SER A 417 -30.26 26.43 -6.08
CA SER A 417 -31.38 25.84 -5.32
C SER A 417 -31.65 24.42 -5.84
N PRO A 418 -31.83 23.40 -4.97
CA PRO A 418 -32.09 22.03 -5.40
C PRO A 418 -33.56 21.84 -5.78
N THR A 419 -33.86 21.62 -7.06
CA THR A 419 -35.18 21.11 -7.50
C THR A 419 -35.04 20.15 -8.67
N GLY A 420 -35.22 18.86 -8.43
CA GLY A 420 -35.19 17.85 -9.49
C GLY A 420 -35.10 16.43 -8.97
N GLY A 421 -36.11 15.97 -8.22
CA GLY A 421 -36.18 14.56 -7.80
C GLY A 421 -36.12 13.65 -9.01
N SER A 422 -35.02 12.91 -9.16
CA SER A 422 -34.77 12.06 -10.31
C SER A 422 -35.76 10.90 -10.36
N SER A 423 -36.58 10.87 -11.41
CA SER A 423 -37.36 9.67 -11.77
C SER A 423 -36.46 8.64 -12.48
N GLY A 424 -35.38 8.25 -11.80
CA GLY A 424 -34.50 7.15 -12.22
C GLY A 424 -35.28 5.84 -12.32
N GLY A 425 -34.77 4.91 -13.13
CA GLY A 425 -35.44 3.63 -13.39
C GLY A 425 -35.64 2.82 -12.11
N LYS A 426 -36.90 2.54 -11.77
CA LYS A 426 -37.28 1.70 -10.60
C LYS A 426 -37.14 0.20 -10.85
N GLY A 427 -36.24 -0.22 -11.74
CA GLY A 427 -36.00 -1.64 -11.97
C GLY A 427 -35.26 -2.27 -10.79
N GLN A 428 -35.35 -3.58 -10.70
CA GLN A 428 -34.63 -4.36 -9.69
C GLN A 428 -33.13 -4.40 -10.02
N GLN A 429 -32.30 -4.39 -8.99
CA GLN A 429 -30.84 -4.28 -9.05
C GLN A 429 -30.19 -5.29 -8.08
N ILE A 430 -28.87 -5.48 -8.21
CA ILE A 430 -28.04 -6.28 -7.31
C ILE A 430 -27.23 -5.34 -6.43
N ALA A 431 -27.23 -5.62 -5.13
CA ALA A 431 -26.27 -5.07 -4.19
C ALA A 431 -25.52 -6.26 -3.58
N VAL A 432 -24.22 -6.12 -3.35
CA VAL A 432 -23.37 -7.22 -2.88
C VAL A 432 -22.69 -6.85 -1.57
N ALA A 433 -23.01 -7.58 -0.49
CA ALA A 433 -22.15 -7.69 0.67
C ALA A 433 -20.90 -8.48 0.24
N SER A 434 -19.87 -7.75 -0.23
CA SER A 434 -18.66 -8.28 -0.85
C SER A 434 -17.54 -8.42 0.19
N TYR A 435 -17.72 -9.31 1.17
CA TYR A 435 -16.75 -9.57 2.23
C TYR A 435 -15.64 -10.54 1.77
N ILE A 436 -15.26 -10.41 0.48
CA ILE A 436 -14.28 -11.21 -0.23
C ILE A 436 -12.94 -10.53 -0.06
N ASN A 437 -11.97 -11.21 0.56
CA ASN A 437 -10.62 -10.66 0.71
C ASN A 437 -9.98 -10.45 -0.69
N PRO A 438 -9.54 -9.23 -1.06
CA PRO A 438 -8.98 -8.92 -2.38
C PRO A 438 -7.78 -9.79 -2.79
N LEU A 439 -6.95 -10.25 -1.84
CA LEU A 439 -5.84 -11.16 -2.10
C LEU A 439 -6.27 -12.63 -2.25
N ALA A 440 -7.38 -13.02 -1.63
CA ALA A 440 -7.85 -14.40 -1.67
C ALA A 440 -8.58 -14.73 -2.98
N ASP A 441 -9.36 -13.78 -3.52
CA ASP A 441 -9.99 -13.90 -4.85
C ASP A 441 -9.99 -12.54 -5.59
N PRO A 442 -8.86 -12.16 -6.23
CA PRO A 442 -8.81 -10.96 -7.08
C PRO A 442 -9.79 -11.04 -8.26
N ALA A 443 -10.03 -12.25 -8.79
CA ALA A 443 -10.89 -12.46 -9.96
C ALA A 443 -12.39 -12.28 -9.66
N ALA A 444 -12.81 -12.45 -8.41
CA ALA A 444 -14.14 -12.03 -7.96
C ALA A 444 -14.29 -10.51 -8.01
N TRP A 445 -13.29 -9.75 -7.55
CA TRP A 445 -13.32 -8.29 -7.58
C TRP A 445 -13.33 -7.74 -9.01
N ASP A 446 -12.51 -8.27 -9.91
CA ASP A 446 -12.53 -7.89 -11.32
C ASP A 446 -13.92 -8.09 -11.94
N ARG A 447 -14.56 -9.24 -11.69
CA ARG A 447 -15.95 -9.50 -12.13
C ARG A 447 -16.96 -8.49 -11.53
N LEU A 448 -16.90 -8.24 -10.22
CA LEU A 448 -17.79 -7.26 -9.54
C LEU A 448 -17.67 -5.85 -10.13
N ILE A 449 -16.45 -5.44 -10.48
CA ILE A 449 -16.14 -4.14 -11.07
C ILE A 449 -16.62 -4.05 -12.53
N GLU A 450 -16.43 -5.10 -13.33
CA GLU A 450 -16.84 -5.19 -14.73
C GLU A 450 -18.36 -5.28 -14.96
N TYR A 451 -19.12 -5.87 -14.02
CA TYR A 451 -20.56 -6.04 -14.22
C TYR A 451 -21.30 -4.68 -14.38
N PRO A 452 -22.35 -4.58 -15.21
CA PRO A 452 -22.97 -3.29 -15.55
C PRO A 452 -23.53 -2.55 -14.33
N VAL A 453 -23.15 -1.28 -14.16
CA VAL A 453 -23.50 -0.44 -13.00
C VAL A 453 -25.01 -0.25 -12.81
N GLU A 454 -25.80 -0.22 -13.89
CA GLU A 454 -27.26 -0.13 -13.78
C GLU A 454 -27.87 -1.40 -13.18
N LYS A 455 -27.22 -2.55 -13.37
CA LYS A 455 -27.66 -3.84 -12.81
C LYS A 455 -27.07 -4.10 -11.43
N MET A 456 -25.79 -3.81 -11.21
CA MET A 456 -25.07 -4.02 -9.95
C MET A 456 -24.34 -2.72 -9.53
N PRO A 457 -25.04 -1.74 -8.95
CA PRO A 457 -24.46 -0.46 -8.56
C PRO A 457 -23.71 -0.48 -7.22
N ILE A 458 -24.02 -1.40 -6.30
CA ILE A 458 -23.60 -1.32 -4.89
C ILE A 458 -22.73 -2.51 -4.51
N LEU A 459 -21.56 -2.21 -3.95
CA LEU A 459 -20.62 -3.16 -3.34
C LEU A 459 -20.35 -2.70 -1.89
N VAL A 460 -20.17 -3.62 -0.95
CA VAL A 460 -19.84 -3.29 0.46
C VAL A 460 -18.41 -3.73 0.76
N ALA A 461 -17.56 -2.78 1.13
CA ALA A 461 -16.21 -3.03 1.59
C ALA A 461 -16.20 -3.33 3.11
N ASN A 462 -15.45 -4.35 3.52
CA ASN A 462 -15.29 -4.71 4.92
C ASN A 462 -13.86 -5.23 5.14
N VAL A 463 -12.93 -4.33 5.50
CA VAL A 463 -11.50 -4.64 5.63
C VAL A 463 -11.28 -5.62 6.79
N VAL A 464 -11.83 -5.29 7.97
CA VAL A 464 -11.64 -6.07 9.20
C VAL A 464 -12.75 -5.80 10.22
N ASN A 465 -14.01 -6.08 9.84
CA ASN A 465 -15.22 -5.64 10.56
C ASN A 465 -15.24 -4.11 10.78
N GLY A 466 -14.91 -3.39 9.71
CA GLY A 466 -14.67 -1.95 9.69
C GLY A 466 -13.55 -1.54 8.72
N PRO A 467 -13.08 -0.28 8.83
CA PRO A 467 -12.06 0.32 7.94
C PRO A 467 -10.60 -0.02 8.28
N ASP A 468 -10.35 -0.76 9.38
CA ASP A 468 -9.05 -0.84 10.08
C ASP A 468 -8.58 0.51 10.68
N SER A 469 -7.27 0.68 10.84
CA SER A 469 -6.57 1.76 11.53
C SER A 469 -5.51 2.43 10.64
N ALA A 470 -5.27 1.86 9.46
CA ALA A 470 -4.41 2.35 8.41
C ALA A 470 -4.96 1.82 7.07
N VAL A 471 -4.55 2.43 5.96
CA VAL A 471 -4.99 2.02 4.63
C VAL A 471 -4.45 0.63 4.29
N ASP A 472 -5.32 -0.33 4.06
CA ASP A 472 -4.96 -1.59 3.41
C ASP A 472 -4.90 -1.34 1.89
N LYS A 473 -3.70 -1.51 1.31
CA LYS A 473 -3.44 -1.22 -0.11
C LYS A 473 -4.13 -2.17 -1.09
N THR A 474 -4.57 -3.34 -0.63
CA THR A 474 -5.29 -4.31 -1.46
C THR A 474 -6.79 -4.01 -1.49
N TRP A 475 -7.32 -3.46 -0.39
CA TRP A 475 -8.65 -2.87 -0.36
C TRP A 475 -8.72 -1.52 -1.07
N GLU A 476 -7.71 -0.66 -0.94
CA GLU A 476 -7.62 0.63 -1.65
C GLU A 476 -7.78 0.45 -3.17
N ASP A 477 -7.00 -0.46 -3.78
CA ASP A 477 -7.08 -0.77 -5.22
C ASP A 477 -8.50 -1.17 -5.67
N VAL A 478 -9.15 -2.13 -4.99
CA VAL A 478 -10.49 -2.59 -5.42
C VAL A 478 -11.57 -1.54 -5.16
N ILE A 479 -11.42 -0.72 -4.11
CA ILE A 479 -12.35 0.37 -3.78
C ILE A 479 -12.24 1.47 -4.84
N GLU A 480 -11.02 1.89 -5.21
CA GLU A 480 -10.79 2.90 -6.26
C GLU A 480 -11.28 2.41 -7.62
N ARG A 481 -10.89 1.21 -8.06
CA ARG A 481 -11.33 0.64 -9.36
C ARG A 481 -12.85 0.46 -9.46
N ALA A 482 -13.51 0.10 -8.35
CA ALA A 482 -14.97 0.03 -8.31
C ALA A 482 -15.62 1.42 -8.38
N SER A 483 -15.08 2.41 -7.65
CA SER A 483 -15.59 3.78 -7.68
C SER A 483 -15.43 4.41 -9.08
N ASP A 484 -14.28 4.21 -9.72
CA ASP A 484 -13.98 4.65 -11.09
C ASP A 484 -14.87 3.99 -12.15
N SER A 485 -15.32 2.75 -11.95
CA SER A 485 -16.34 2.11 -12.82
C SER A 485 -17.77 2.59 -12.54
N GLY A 486 -17.94 3.54 -11.61
CA GLY A 486 -19.20 4.18 -11.24
C GLY A 486 -19.99 3.46 -10.16
N LYS A 487 -19.40 2.46 -9.48
CA LYS A 487 -20.04 1.75 -8.37
C LYS A 487 -20.12 2.65 -7.14
N THR A 488 -21.18 2.49 -6.38
CA THR A 488 -21.30 3.04 -5.03
C THR A 488 -20.72 2.02 -4.06
N VAL A 489 -19.44 2.18 -3.70
CA VAL A 489 -18.78 1.35 -2.67
C VAL A 489 -19.18 1.87 -1.29
N LEU A 490 -19.65 0.98 -0.42
CA LEU A 490 -20.10 1.32 0.93
C LEU A 490 -19.14 0.79 1.99
N GLY A 491 -18.73 1.61 2.94
CA GLY A 491 -17.96 1.17 4.11
C GLY A 491 -18.83 0.43 5.12
N TYR A 492 -18.43 -0.76 5.56
CA TYR A 492 -19.10 -1.51 6.64
C TYR A 492 -18.92 -0.83 8.01
N VAL A 493 -20.02 -0.55 8.71
CA VAL A 493 -20.02 0.01 10.07
C VAL A 493 -20.95 -0.80 10.98
N ARG A 494 -20.42 -1.29 12.11
CA ARG A 494 -21.13 -2.17 13.05
C ARG A 494 -21.93 -1.35 14.06
N THR A 495 -23.27 -1.48 14.06
CA THR A 495 -24.14 -0.69 14.98
C THR A 495 -24.57 -1.42 16.25
N GLY A 496 -24.21 -2.70 16.44
CA GLY A 496 -24.35 -3.36 17.75
C GLY A 496 -25.77 -3.63 18.22
N TYR A 497 -26.77 -3.56 17.34
CA TYR A 497 -28.19 -3.43 17.73
C TYR A 497 -28.42 -2.32 18.76
N LEU A 498 -27.59 -1.26 18.72
CA LEU A 498 -27.52 -0.17 19.70
C LEU A 498 -27.40 -0.66 21.17
N GLY A 499 -26.89 -1.88 21.38
CA GLY A 499 -26.81 -2.57 22.67
C GLY A 499 -28.14 -2.98 23.29
N VAL A 500 -29.26 -2.85 22.59
CA VAL A 500 -30.60 -3.13 23.15
C VAL A 500 -31.11 -4.54 22.89
N SER A 501 -30.46 -5.32 22.02
CA SER A 501 -30.74 -6.74 21.77
C SER A 501 -30.61 -7.62 23.03
N ASP A 502 -31.15 -8.85 22.99
CA ASP A 502 -31.06 -9.79 24.12
C ASP A 502 -29.60 -10.19 24.44
N GLN A 503 -28.72 -10.17 23.45
CA GLN A 503 -27.28 -10.39 23.57
C GLN A 503 -26.55 -9.25 24.29
N LYS A 504 -27.17 -8.06 24.42
CA LYS A 504 -26.61 -6.86 25.08
C LYS A 504 -25.20 -6.53 24.59
N PHE A 505 -25.04 -6.44 23.28
CA PHE A 505 -23.77 -6.04 22.67
C PHE A 505 -23.29 -4.70 23.21
N LEU A 506 -21.98 -4.63 23.42
CA LEU A 506 -21.29 -3.46 23.92
C LEU A 506 -20.46 -2.85 22.79
N THR A 507 -20.20 -1.54 22.89
CA THR A 507 -19.16 -0.86 22.12
C THR A 507 -17.80 -1.51 22.37
N ARG A 508 -16.81 -1.21 21.54
CA ARG A 508 -15.41 -1.65 21.72
C ARG A 508 -14.81 -1.18 23.05
N LEU A 509 -15.42 -0.17 23.70
CA LEU A 509 -15.07 0.35 25.03
C LEU A 509 -15.93 -0.24 26.18
N GLY A 510 -16.72 -1.28 25.92
CA GLY A 510 -17.51 -1.97 26.95
C GLY A 510 -18.79 -1.25 27.40
N SER A 511 -19.29 -0.27 26.64
CA SER A 511 -20.50 0.49 26.97
C SER A 511 -21.72 0.02 26.19
N GLY A 512 -22.88 0.00 26.85
CA GLY A 512 -24.20 -0.21 26.22
C GLY A 512 -25.03 1.08 26.11
N ASP A 513 -24.44 2.25 26.42
CA ASP A 513 -25.13 3.54 26.33
C ASP A 513 -25.32 3.97 24.87
N LEU A 514 -26.51 4.45 24.50
CA LEU A 514 -26.80 4.87 23.11
C LEU A 514 -25.88 5.98 22.60
N ALA A 515 -25.47 6.90 23.48
CA ALA A 515 -24.55 7.98 23.13
C ALA A 515 -23.14 7.44 22.79
N ASP A 516 -22.70 6.42 23.51
CA ASP A 516 -21.39 5.79 23.33
C ASP A 516 -21.39 4.94 22.04
N TRP A 517 -22.51 4.29 21.73
CA TRP A 517 -22.74 3.68 20.41
C TRP A 517 -22.74 4.72 19.28
N THR A 518 -23.35 5.89 19.48
CA THR A 518 -23.36 6.96 18.48
C THR A 518 -21.94 7.46 18.18
N ALA A 519 -21.15 7.73 19.24
CA ALA A 519 -19.76 8.15 19.10
C ALA A 519 -18.92 7.12 18.32
N GLN A 520 -19.07 5.83 18.63
CA GLN A 520 -18.34 4.77 17.92
C GLN A 520 -18.77 4.65 16.45
N ILE A 521 -20.07 4.78 16.15
CA ILE A 521 -20.58 4.72 14.78
C ILE A 521 -20.07 5.92 13.96
N GLU A 522 -20.05 7.12 14.52
CA GLU A 522 -19.47 8.30 13.87
C GLU A 522 -17.94 8.18 13.70
N GLU A 523 -17.22 7.66 14.71
CA GLU A 523 -15.77 7.33 14.61
C GLU A 523 -15.49 6.36 13.46
N ASP A 524 -16.33 5.32 13.27
CA ASP A 524 -16.19 4.34 12.20
C ASP A 524 -16.53 4.92 10.82
N ILE A 525 -17.54 5.78 10.72
CA ILE A 525 -17.88 6.52 9.49
C ILE A 525 -16.70 7.41 9.07
N ASP A 526 -16.23 8.26 9.97
CA ASP A 526 -15.16 9.23 9.69
C ASP A 526 -13.85 8.52 9.32
N MET A 527 -13.56 7.37 9.93
CA MET A 527 -12.39 6.57 9.61
C MET A 527 -12.44 5.98 8.19
N TRP A 528 -13.60 5.53 7.70
CA TRP A 528 -13.75 5.09 6.29
C TRP A 528 -13.37 6.20 5.31
N TYR A 529 -13.89 7.41 5.49
CA TYR A 529 -13.58 8.54 4.62
C TYR A 529 -12.17 9.11 4.83
N THR A 530 -11.59 8.95 6.03
CA THR A 530 -10.21 9.35 6.33
C THR A 530 -9.19 8.43 5.64
N LEU A 531 -9.46 7.12 5.60
CA LEU A 531 -8.54 6.13 5.02
C LEU A 531 -8.73 5.96 3.50
N TYR A 532 -9.98 5.97 3.01
CA TYR A 532 -10.31 5.64 1.61
C TYR A 532 -10.94 6.79 0.82
N GLY A 533 -10.99 8.00 1.40
CA GLY A 533 -11.34 9.24 0.70
C GLY A 533 -12.73 9.24 0.08
N SER A 534 -12.87 9.94 -1.06
CA SER A 534 -14.13 10.02 -1.81
C SER A 534 -14.47 8.78 -2.64
N SER A 535 -13.59 7.77 -2.66
CA SER A 535 -13.86 6.49 -3.34
C SER A 535 -14.94 5.68 -2.61
N ILE A 536 -15.12 5.94 -1.30
CA ILE A 536 -16.29 5.51 -0.52
C ILE A 536 -17.51 6.36 -0.90
N GLY A 537 -18.49 5.73 -1.53
CA GLY A 537 -19.76 6.34 -1.93
C GLY A 537 -20.85 6.33 -0.85
N GLY A 538 -20.58 5.79 0.35
CA GLY A 538 -21.56 5.69 1.42
C GLY A 538 -21.22 4.70 2.53
N ILE A 539 -22.20 4.38 3.37
CA ILE A 539 -22.04 3.54 4.56
C ILE A 539 -23.10 2.43 4.62
N PHE A 540 -22.66 1.22 4.93
CA PHE A 540 -23.48 0.06 5.23
C PHE A 540 -23.49 -0.16 6.75
N PHE A 541 -24.60 0.20 7.40
CA PHE A 541 -24.80 0.03 8.84
C PHE A 541 -25.32 -1.37 9.13
N ASP A 542 -24.49 -2.22 9.73
CA ASP A 542 -24.83 -3.60 10.07
C ASP A 542 -25.30 -3.75 11.52
N GLU A 543 -25.89 -4.91 11.84
CA GLU A 543 -26.50 -5.21 13.14
C GLU A 543 -27.57 -4.18 13.54
N GLY A 544 -28.38 -3.73 12.60
CA GLY A 544 -29.42 -2.72 12.81
C GLY A 544 -30.52 -3.19 13.76
N TRP A 545 -31.01 -2.31 14.65
CA TRP A 545 -32.18 -2.63 15.48
C TRP A 545 -33.50 -2.40 14.72
N PRO A 546 -34.40 -3.40 14.57
CA PRO A 546 -35.57 -3.30 13.67
C PRO A 546 -36.84 -2.70 14.30
N GLU A 547 -36.87 -2.45 15.61
CA GLU A 547 -38.05 -1.91 16.32
C GLU A 547 -37.93 -0.41 16.61
N CYS A 548 -39.05 0.33 16.61
CA CYS A 548 -39.01 1.79 16.75
C CYS A 548 -38.46 2.27 18.11
N GLY A 549 -38.68 1.47 19.16
CA GLY A 549 -38.45 1.86 20.56
C GLY A 549 -39.47 2.86 21.10
N ASP A 550 -39.39 3.13 22.41
CA ASP A 550 -40.29 4.10 23.06
C ASP A 550 -40.21 5.46 22.39
N ASN A 551 -41.35 6.01 21.97
CA ASN A 551 -41.46 7.28 21.26
C ASN A 551 -40.52 7.42 20.04
N ASN A 552 -40.25 6.33 19.31
CA ASN A 552 -39.34 6.28 18.14
C ASN A 552 -37.86 6.53 18.43
N LYS A 553 -37.40 6.44 19.69
CA LYS A 553 -36.03 6.79 20.10
C LYS A 553 -34.89 6.14 19.27
N PHE A 554 -35.08 4.94 18.74
CA PHE A 554 -34.07 4.26 17.91
C PHE A 554 -34.12 4.76 16.45
N VAL A 555 -35.32 4.95 15.91
CA VAL A 555 -35.56 5.54 14.58
C VAL A 555 -34.94 6.93 14.47
N ASP A 556 -35.16 7.75 15.49
CA ASP A 556 -34.67 9.12 15.53
C ASP A 556 -33.14 9.16 15.65
N LEU A 557 -32.52 8.17 16.32
CA LEU A 557 -31.06 8.04 16.36
C LEU A 557 -30.49 7.58 15.00
N TYR A 558 -31.09 6.61 14.33
CA TYR A 558 -30.66 6.20 12.99
C TYR A 558 -30.84 7.32 11.95
N LYS A 559 -31.90 8.12 12.04
CA LYS A 559 -32.04 9.35 11.23
C LYS A 559 -30.93 10.36 11.52
N TYR A 560 -30.60 10.53 12.80
CA TYR A 560 -29.54 11.44 13.22
C TYR A 560 -28.16 11.01 12.68
N ILE A 561 -27.84 9.71 12.74
CA ILE A 561 -26.63 9.11 12.14
C ILE A 561 -26.62 9.25 10.60
N ASN A 562 -27.76 9.01 9.94
CA ASN A 562 -27.88 9.21 8.49
C ASN A 562 -27.64 10.67 8.09
N ASP A 563 -28.29 11.59 8.80
CA ASP A 563 -28.13 13.03 8.63
C ASP A 563 -26.69 13.47 8.90
N TYR A 564 -26.02 12.93 9.91
CA TYR A 564 -24.60 13.17 10.18
C TYR A 564 -23.75 12.76 8.97
N THR A 565 -23.88 11.48 8.56
CA THR A 565 -23.14 10.89 7.42
C THR A 565 -23.30 11.75 6.16
N LYS A 566 -24.53 12.13 5.82
CA LYS A 566 -24.85 12.92 4.62
C LYS A 566 -24.51 14.41 4.73
N ARG A 567 -24.35 14.96 5.94
CA ARG A 567 -23.86 16.34 6.17
C ARG A 567 -22.34 16.42 6.05
N ALA A 568 -21.62 15.45 6.63
CA ALA A 568 -20.18 15.33 6.53
C ALA A 568 -19.74 14.94 5.10
N HIS A 569 -20.49 14.03 4.46
CA HIS A 569 -20.21 13.50 3.13
C HIS A 569 -21.43 13.64 2.21
N PRO A 570 -21.62 14.82 1.58
CA PRO A 570 -22.71 15.05 0.65
C PRO A 570 -22.70 14.05 -0.52
N GLY A 571 -23.83 13.38 -0.73
CA GLY A 571 -23.96 12.30 -1.71
C GLY A 571 -23.70 10.89 -1.17
N ALA A 572 -23.31 10.73 0.11
CA ALA A 572 -23.20 9.41 0.74
C ALA A 572 -24.52 8.64 0.68
N TYR A 573 -24.48 7.39 0.20
CA TYR A 573 -25.62 6.46 0.20
C TYR A 573 -25.66 5.64 1.49
N THR A 574 -26.82 5.44 2.11
CA THR A 574 -26.91 4.72 3.39
C THR A 574 -27.83 3.51 3.36
N ILE A 575 -27.36 2.42 3.97
CA ILE A 575 -28.10 1.18 4.14
C ILE A 575 -28.10 0.80 5.62
N LEU A 576 -29.23 0.33 6.15
CA LEU A 576 -29.31 -0.30 7.48
C LEU A 576 -29.72 -1.77 7.35
N ASN A 577 -28.91 -2.66 7.91
CA ASN A 577 -29.10 -4.11 7.91
C ASN A 577 -29.38 -4.69 9.30
N PRO A 578 -30.65 -4.99 9.63
CA PRO A 578 -31.03 -5.87 10.74
C PRO A 578 -31.14 -7.37 10.36
N GLY A 579 -30.91 -7.74 9.11
CA GLY A 579 -31.14 -9.09 8.54
C GLY A 579 -32.60 -9.58 8.56
N SER A 580 -33.54 -8.76 9.03
CA SER A 580 -34.88 -9.17 9.45
C SER A 580 -35.96 -8.11 9.14
N PRO A 581 -37.26 -8.48 9.18
CA PRO A 581 -38.35 -7.54 8.95
C PRO A 581 -38.30 -6.34 9.89
N MET A 582 -38.57 -5.14 9.36
CA MET A 582 -38.48 -3.87 10.07
C MET A 582 -39.83 -3.21 10.27
N ALA A 583 -40.00 -2.52 11.40
CA ALA A 583 -41.20 -1.71 11.65
C ALA A 583 -41.29 -0.52 10.68
N SER A 584 -42.52 -0.19 10.23
CA SER A 584 -42.81 0.88 9.26
C SER A 584 -42.24 2.27 9.59
N CYS A 585 -41.97 2.55 10.88
CA CYS A 585 -41.30 3.77 11.33
C CYS A 585 -39.89 3.98 10.72
N PHE A 586 -39.24 2.91 10.24
CA PHE A 586 -37.92 2.97 9.62
C PHE A 586 -37.93 3.38 8.14
N GLU A 587 -39.07 3.41 7.44
CA GLU A 587 -39.10 3.67 5.99
C GLU A 587 -38.33 4.94 5.57
N ASP A 588 -38.40 5.98 6.40
CA ASP A 588 -37.76 7.27 6.18
C ASP A 588 -36.49 7.46 7.06
N THR A 589 -35.73 6.38 7.35
CA THR A 589 -34.47 6.45 8.14
C THR A 589 -33.20 6.49 7.29
N MET A 590 -32.98 5.49 6.44
CA MET A 590 -31.86 5.35 5.50
C MET A 590 -32.36 5.34 4.05
N ASP A 591 -31.46 5.39 3.06
CA ASP A 591 -31.86 5.25 1.65
C ASP A 591 -32.43 3.85 1.36
N THR A 592 -31.79 2.80 1.86
CA THR A 592 -32.23 1.38 1.75
C THR A 592 -32.21 0.66 3.11
N LEU A 593 -33.11 -0.31 3.26
CA LEU A 593 -33.24 -1.20 4.42
C LEU A 593 -33.09 -2.65 3.96
N LEU A 594 -32.23 -3.42 4.61
CA LEU A 594 -32.04 -4.84 4.29
C LEU A 594 -32.94 -5.69 5.19
N THR A 595 -34.16 -5.99 4.70
CA THR A 595 -35.24 -6.55 5.55
C THR A 595 -35.37 -8.08 5.48
N PHE A 596 -34.42 -8.78 4.87
CA PHE A 596 -34.35 -10.24 4.85
C PHE A 596 -32.93 -10.72 4.54
N GLU A 597 -32.38 -11.55 5.42
CA GLU A 597 -31.06 -12.17 5.27
C GLU A 597 -31.09 -13.61 5.80
N LEU A 598 -31.66 -14.55 5.03
CA LEU A 598 -31.79 -15.98 5.43
C LEU A 598 -31.68 -16.90 4.20
N SER A 599 -31.70 -18.21 4.43
CA SER A 599 -31.56 -19.22 3.38
C SER A 599 -32.70 -19.23 2.35
N TYR A 600 -32.42 -19.82 1.18
CA TYR A 600 -33.39 -20.15 0.14
C TYR A 600 -34.63 -20.91 0.66
N GLU A 601 -34.46 -21.86 1.58
CA GLU A 601 -35.57 -22.58 2.20
C GLU A 601 -36.44 -21.65 3.06
N ALA A 602 -35.81 -20.77 3.85
CA ALA A 602 -36.53 -19.76 4.62
C ALA A 602 -37.26 -18.78 3.70
N TYR A 603 -36.63 -18.36 2.60
CA TYR A 603 -37.24 -17.45 1.64
C TYR A 603 -38.42 -18.09 0.90
N THR A 604 -38.32 -19.34 0.46
CA THR A 604 -39.41 -20.00 -0.28
C THR A 604 -40.56 -20.40 0.64
N ASN A 605 -40.28 -21.02 1.79
CA ASN A 605 -41.29 -21.71 2.60
C ASN A 605 -41.73 -20.97 3.88
N SER A 606 -40.90 -20.05 4.40
CA SER A 606 -41.08 -19.45 5.74
C SER A 606 -40.92 -17.91 5.76
N TYR A 607 -41.05 -17.26 4.60
CA TYR A 607 -40.87 -15.81 4.47
C TYR A 607 -41.88 -15.04 5.32
N THR A 608 -41.36 -14.15 6.17
CA THR A 608 -42.15 -13.19 6.94
C THR A 608 -42.00 -11.81 6.30
N PRO A 609 -43.08 -11.21 5.76
CA PRO A 609 -43.03 -9.86 5.21
C PRO A 609 -42.96 -8.79 6.31
N ASN A 610 -42.50 -7.60 5.93
CA ASN A 610 -42.77 -6.37 6.68
C ASN A 610 -44.29 -6.16 6.83
N ASP A 611 -44.74 -5.48 7.90
CA ASP A 611 -46.15 -5.14 8.11
C ASP A 611 -46.64 -3.94 7.27
N TRP A 612 -45.77 -3.43 6.39
CA TRP A 612 -45.97 -2.30 5.48
C TRP A 612 -45.44 -2.62 4.08
N THR A 613 -45.85 -1.81 3.10
CA THR A 613 -45.37 -1.86 1.72
C THR A 613 -44.62 -0.56 1.41
N PRO A 614 -43.42 -0.60 0.84
CA PRO A 614 -42.62 0.60 0.62
C PRO A 614 -43.20 1.51 -0.48
N LYS A 615 -43.04 2.83 -0.30
CA LYS A 615 -43.34 3.87 -1.30
C LYS A 615 -42.55 3.70 -2.61
N ASP A 616 -41.36 3.11 -2.53
CA ASP A 616 -40.49 2.78 -3.66
C ASP A 616 -39.77 1.45 -3.40
N PRO A 617 -39.76 0.47 -4.33
CA PRO A 617 -39.16 -0.85 -4.08
C PRO A 617 -37.67 -0.78 -3.76
N ARG A 618 -36.95 0.25 -4.24
CA ARG A 618 -35.53 0.47 -3.92
C ARG A 618 -35.28 0.70 -2.42
N LYS A 619 -36.32 0.92 -1.61
CA LYS A 619 -36.21 0.97 -0.15
C LYS A 619 -35.84 -0.39 0.47
N LEU A 620 -36.10 -1.51 -0.20
CA LEU A 620 -35.88 -2.85 0.36
C LEU A 620 -34.80 -3.63 -0.40
N TRP A 621 -33.86 -4.18 0.36
CA TRP A 621 -32.88 -5.18 -0.07
C TRP A 621 -33.17 -6.53 0.63
N HIS A 622 -33.10 -7.62 -0.13
CA HIS A 622 -33.06 -8.98 0.40
C HIS A 622 -31.73 -9.67 0.01
N ILE A 623 -31.13 -10.39 0.95
CA ILE A 623 -30.05 -11.36 0.72
C ILE A 623 -30.64 -12.77 0.90
N VAL A 624 -30.38 -13.67 -0.05
CA VAL A 624 -30.81 -15.07 0.04
C VAL A 624 -29.64 -16.00 -0.31
N TYR A 625 -29.16 -16.74 0.69
CA TYR A 625 -28.04 -17.69 0.55
C TYR A 625 -28.53 -19.14 0.36
N ASN A 626 -27.65 -20.06 -0.04
CA ASN A 626 -27.94 -21.46 -0.37
C ASN A 626 -29.03 -21.59 -1.46
N VAL A 627 -29.02 -20.70 -2.45
CA VAL A 627 -29.94 -20.70 -3.60
C VAL A 627 -29.32 -21.52 -4.72
N PRO A 628 -29.92 -22.64 -5.18
CA PRO A 628 -29.40 -23.38 -6.31
C PRO A 628 -29.44 -22.55 -7.60
N GLU A 629 -28.43 -22.68 -8.47
CA GLU A 629 -28.36 -21.98 -9.77
C GLU A 629 -29.64 -22.10 -10.60
N SER A 630 -30.27 -23.29 -10.59
CA SER A 630 -31.53 -23.55 -11.30
C SER A 630 -32.74 -22.78 -10.77
N ALA A 631 -32.67 -22.23 -9.55
CA ALA A 631 -33.72 -21.43 -8.90
C ALA A 631 -33.49 -19.91 -9.02
N VAL A 632 -32.33 -19.45 -9.49
CA VAL A 632 -31.95 -18.02 -9.55
C VAL A 632 -33.03 -17.13 -10.19
N SER A 633 -33.55 -17.54 -11.35
CA SER A 633 -34.60 -16.77 -12.05
C SER A 633 -35.94 -16.78 -11.30
N GLU A 634 -36.30 -17.88 -10.64
CA GLU A 634 -37.51 -17.98 -9.82
C GLU A 634 -37.41 -17.06 -8.60
N VAL A 635 -36.30 -17.13 -7.85
CA VAL A 635 -36.08 -16.32 -6.64
C VAL A 635 -36.00 -14.84 -6.97
N THR A 636 -35.38 -14.46 -8.10
CA THR A 636 -35.30 -13.06 -8.55
C THR A 636 -36.70 -12.48 -8.80
N ASN A 637 -37.57 -13.22 -9.51
CA ASN A 637 -38.95 -12.83 -9.72
C ASN A 637 -39.75 -12.79 -8.41
N LEU A 638 -39.58 -13.78 -7.53
CA LEU A 638 -40.23 -13.82 -6.21
C LEU A 638 -39.83 -12.63 -5.33
N ALA A 639 -38.57 -12.18 -5.39
CA ALA A 639 -38.11 -11.00 -4.68
C ALA A 639 -38.75 -9.71 -5.20
N LYS A 640 -38.99 -9.64 -6.52
CA LYS A 640 -39.72 -8.54 -7.16
C LYS A 640 -41.19 -8.51 -6.75
N GLU A 641 -41.85 -9.67 -6.68
CA GLU A 641 -43.22 -9.80 -6.16
C GLU A 641 -43.33 -9.39 -4.69
N ARG A 642 -42.26 -9.60 -3.92
CA ARG A 642 -42.14 -9.18 -2.51
C ARG A 642 -41.72 -7.72 -2.32
N GLY A 643 -41.53 -6.97 -3.42
CA GLY A 643 -41.27 -5.53 -3.40
C GLY A 643 -39.81 -5.13 -3.17
N ALA A 644 -38.85 -6.06 -3.25
CA ALA A 644 -37.43 -5.73 -3.12
C ALA A 644 -36.85 -5.18 -4.42
N GLY A 645 -36.31 -3.96 -4.34
CA GLY A 645 -35.57 -3.30 -5.41
C GLY A 645 -34.11 -3.74 -5.48
N PHE A 646 -33.53 -4.21 -4.37
CA PHE A 646 -32.18 -4.79 -4.33
C PHE A 646 -32.22 -6.27 -3.94
N LEU A 647 -31.33 -7.07 -4.53
CA LEU A 647 -31.25 -8.50 -4.28
C LEU A 647 -29.79 -9.00 -4.33
N GLN A 648 -29.37 -9.79 -3.33
CA GLN A 648 -28.20 -10.65 -3.43
C GLN A 648 -28.66 -12.10 -3.38
N LEU A 649 -28.19 -12.93 -4.31
CA LEU A 649 -28.36 -14.38 -4.25
C LEU A 649 -26.96 -15.01 -4.26
N THR A 650 -26.79 -16.09 -3.52
CA THR A 650 -25.57 -16.90 -3.53
C THR A 650 -25.92 -18.38 -3.33
N ASP A 651 -25.18 -19.27 -3.97
CA ASP A 651 -25.21 -20.71 -3.76
C ASP A 651 -24.42 -21.15 -2.51
N ASP A 652 -23.64 -20.25 -1.91
CA ASP A 652 -22.87 -20.48 -0.70
C ASP A 652 -23.73 -20.57 0.58
N THR A 653 -23.12 -21.01 1.67
CA THR A 653 -23.79 -21.48 2.89
C THR A 653 -23.18 -20.86 4.17
N LEU A 654 -23.81 -21.14 5.32
CA LEU A 654 -23.28 -20.72 6.62
C LEU A 654 -21.97 -21.48 6.95
N PRO A 655 -21.00 -20.86 7.65
CA PRO A 655 -21.18 -19.68 8.51
C PRO A 655 -21.08 -18.31 7.82
N ASN A 656 -20.47 -18.20 6.63
CA ASN A 656 -20.20 -16.91 6.00
C ASN A 656 -20.44 -16.93 4.48
N PRO A 657 -21.69 -16.78 4.00
CA PRO A 657 -22.01 -16.86 2.57
C PRO A 657 -21.61 -15.60 1.77
N TYR A 658 -20.65 -14.81 2.27
CA TYR A 658 -20.26 -13.48 1.76
C TYR A 658 -18.77 -13.35 1.42
N ASP A 659 -17.96 -14.38 1.70
CA ASP A 659 -16.53 -14.43 1.39
C ASP A 659 -16.21 -15.03 0.01
N THR A 660 -17.22 -15.51 -0.73
CA THR A 660 -17.09 -15.95 -2.13
C THR A 660 -18.09 -15.26 -3.06
N LEU A 661 -17.73 -15.18 -4.36
CA LEU A 661 -18.63 -14.75 -5.43
C LEU A 661 -19.04 -15.95 -6.28
N PRO A 662 -20.36 -16.25 -6.43
CA PRO A 662 -20.85 -17.32 -7.28
C PRO A 662 -20.24 -17.34 -8.69
N GLY A 663 -20.21 -18.53 -9.32
CA GLY A 663 -19.69 -18.71 -10.67
C GLY A 663 -20.38 -17.79 -11.69
N ASP A 664 -19.69 -17.41 -12.77
CA ASP A 664 -20.23 -16.39 -13.69
C ASP A 664 -21.60 -16.77 -14.28
N SER A 665 -21.84 -18.04 -14.63
CA SER A 665 -23.16 -18.47 -15.14
C SER A 665 -24.32 -18.19 -14.18
N TYR A 666 -24.06 -18.29 -12.87
CA TYR A 666 -25.01 -17.96 -11.81
C TYR A 666 -25.33 -16.46 -11.81
N ILE A 667 -24.29 -15.62 -11.83
CA ILE A 667 -24.43 -14.16 -11.83
C ILE A 667 -25.09 -13.69 -13.13
N GLN A 668 -24.72 -14.22 -14.30
CA GLN A 668 -25.41 -13.93 -15.56
C GLN A 668 -26.90 -14.31 -15.50
N GLY A 669 -27.24 -15.44 -14.85
CA GLY A 669 -28.63 -15.82 -14.58
C GLY A 669 -29.41 -14.80 -13.74
N MET A 670 -28.76 -14.13 -12.78
CA MET A 670 -29.33 -13.00 -12.05
C MET A 670 -29.47 -11.77 -12.96
N MET A 671 -28.40 -11.44 -13.70
CA MET A 671 -28.35 -10.29 -14.60
C MET A 671 -29.45 -10.35 -15.67
N ASP A 672 -29.74 -11.52 -16.24
CA ASP A 672 -30.79 -11.70 -17.24
C ASP A 672 -32.21 -11.58 -16.66
N ALA A 673 -32.39 -11.89 -15.37
CA ALA A 673 -33.68 -11.80 -14.69
C ALA A 673 -34.03 -10.37 -14.23
N ILE A 674 -33.02 -9.50 -14.01
CA ILE A 674 -33.21 -8.12 -13.56
C ILE A 674 -33.21 -7.09 -14.71
N GLN A 675 -33.92 -5.99 -14.49
CA GLN A 675 -34.04 -4.90 -15.47
C GLN A 675 -32.93 -3.85 -15.35
N GLY A 676 -32.28 -3.76 -14.19
CA GLY A 676 -31.40 -2.65 -13.85
C GLY A 676 -32.19 -1.36 -13.54
N GLY A 677 -31.52 -0.39 -12.93
CA GLY A 677 -32.12 0.83 -12.42
C GLY A 677 -31.07 1.83 -11.95
N SER A 678 -31.42 2.65 -10.97
CA SER A 678 -30.48 3.55 -10.29
C SER A 678 -30.85 3.68 -8.81
N PRO A 679 -29.88 3.70 -7.87
CA PRO A 679 -30.12 3.94 -6.46
C PRO A 679 -30.98 5.18 -6.19
N LEU A 680 -31.76 5.14 -5.11
CA LEU A 680 -32.56 6.28 -4.64
C LEU A 680 -31.85 6.96 -3.48
N ASN A 681 -30.92 7.87 -3.79
CA ASN A 681 -30.18 8.64 -2.79
C ASN A 681 -30.98 9.91 -2.42
N THR A 682 -31.06 10.21 -1.13
CA THR A 682 -31.67 11.43 -0.58
C THR A 682 -30.64 12.28 0.16
N ASP A 683 -30.73 13.61 0.02
CA ASP A 683 -29.88 14.53 0.78
C ASP A 683 -30.21 14.50 2.29
N ALA A 684 -29.28 14.94 3.13
CA ALA A 684 -29.51 15.09 4.57
C ALA A 684 -30.75 15.94 4.88
N SER A 685 -31.50 15.57 5.92
CA SER A 685 -32.71 16.29 6.33
C SER A 685 -32.37 17.74 6.72
N SER A 686 -33.19 18.70 6.31
CA SER A 686 -33.00 20.10 6.76
C SER A 686 -33.26 20.23 8.27
N TRP A 687 -32.38 20.93 8.98
CA TRP A 687 -32.59 21.23 10.40
C TRP A 687 -33.91 21.99 10.62
N PRO A 688 -34.71 21.64 11.66
CA PRO A 688 -35.88 22.41 12.05
C PRO A 688 -35.58 23.90 12.25
N SER A 689 -36.35 24.79 11.61
CA SER A 689 -36.23 26.23 11.81
C SER A 689 -36.57 26.62 13.26
N GLY A 690 -35.79 27.50 13.87
CA GLY A 690 -36.01 27.90 15.26
C GLY A 690 -35.10 29.04 15.72
N SER A 691 -34.95 29.17 17.03
CA SER A 691 -33.92 30.05 17.62
C SER A 691 -32.60 29.28 17.76
N ALA A 692 -31.48 30.00 17.73
CA ALA A 692 -30.17 29.44 18.10
C ALA A 692 -30.20 28.82 19.51
N ALA A 693 -29.32 27.84 19.73
CA ALA A 693 -29.17 27.20 21.02
C ALA A 693 -28.43 28.09 22.02
N ALA A 694 -28.74 27.94 23.30
CA ALA A 694 -27.98 28.56 24.38
C ALA A 694 -26.61 27.90 24.56
N GLU A 695 -25.71 28.58 25.28
CA GLU A 695 -24.42 28.03 25.70
C GLU A 695 -24.61 26.73 26.52
N VAL A 696 -23.79 25.72 26.24
CA VAL A 696 -23.73 24.49 27.01
C VAL A 696 -23.00 24.77 28.33
N SER A 697 -23.53 24.31 29.46
CA SER A 697 -22.95 24.59 30.78
C SER A 697 -22.61 23.30 31.53
N GLY A 698 -21.64 23.36 32.44
CA GLY A 698 -21.30 22.23 33.31
C GLY A 698 -20.61 21.06 32.61
N LEU A 699 -19.91 21.29 31.49
CA LEU A 699 -19.06 20.27 30.87
C LEU A 699 -18.01 19.77 31.88
N SER A 700 -17.87 18.45 32.00
CA SER A 700 -16.99 17.78 32.94
C SER A 700 -16.51 16.43 32.40
N VAL A 701 -15.34 15.99 32.86
CA VAL A 701 -14.82 14.64 32.62
C VAL A 701 -15.25 13.76 33.79
N LEU A 702 -15.98 12.68 33.51
CA LEU A 702 -16.43 11.69 34.50
C LEU A 702 -15.41 10.57 34.70
N ALA A 703 -14.76 10.13 33.63
CA ALA A 703 -13.75 9.08 33.62
C ALA A 703 -12.80 9.24 32.42
N SER A 704 -11.61 8.66 32.50
CA SER A 704 -10.64 8.64 31.41
C SER A 704 -9.76 7.40 31.47
N ASP A 705 -9.28 6.97 30.31
CA ASP A 705 -8.56 5.71 30.17
C ASP A 705 -7.37 5.79 29.18
N TYR A 706 -6.84 4.65 28.73
CA TYR A 706 -5.74 4.59 27.76
C TYR A 706 -6.07 5.31 26.45
N THR A 707 -7.29 5.12 25.91
CA THR A 707 -7.70 5.68 24.61
C THR A 707 -9.10 6.29 24.62
N SER A 708 -9.63 6.64 25.79
CA SER A 708 -11.01 7.14 25.90
C SER A 708 -11.23 8.14 27.04
N ALA A 709 -12.33 8.90 26.93
CA ALA A 709 -12.80 9.82 27.96
C ALA A 709 -14.34 9.87 28.00
N LYS A 710 -14.93 9.69 29.19
CA LYS A 710 -16.38 9.87 29.40
C LYS A 710 -16.65 11.30 29.86
N LEU A 711 -17.41 12.04 29.05
CA LEU A 711 -17.75 13.45 29.24
C LEU A 711 -19.23 13.58 29.62
N SER A 712 -19.58 14.65 30.34
CA SER A 712 -20.96 14.97 30.72
C SER A 712 -21.19 16.47 30.83
N TRP A 713 -22.37 16.96 30.43
CA TRP A 713 -22.75 18.38 30.44
C TRP A 713 -24.22 18.59 30.82
N GLY A 714 -24.59 19.84 31.12
CA GLY A 714 -25.97 20.26 31.34
C GLY A 714 -26.69 20.57 30.02
N SER A 715 -28.00 20.33 29.98
CA SER A 715 -28.81 20.60 28.78
C SER A 715 -28.92 22.09 28.45
N ALA A 716 -28.86 22.41 27.15
CA ALA A 716 -28.98 23.77 26.65
C ALA A 716 -30.40 24.08 26.11
N LEU A 717 -30.85 25.32 26.27
CA LEU A 717 -32.12 25.78 25.75
C LEU A 717 -32.09 25.81 24.21
N ASN A 718 -33.18 25.37 23.57
CA ASN A 718 -33.33 25.22 22.11
C ASN A 718 -32.36 24.24 21.42
N ALA A 719 -31.65 23.39 22.18
CA ALA A 719 -30.77 22.38 21.59
C ALA A 719 -31.58 21.31 20.79
N LEU A 720 -31.16 21.08 19.56
CA LEU A 720 -31.60 19.97 18.71
C LEU A 720 -30.60 18.80 18.75
N GLY A 721 -29.32 19.11 18.93
CA GLY A 721 -28.24 18.15 19.21
C GLY A 721 -27.07 18.83 19.95
N TYR A 722 -26.05 18.06 20.27
CA TYR A 722 -24.78 18.55 20.81
C TYR A 722 -23.63 18.04 19.95
N TYR A 723 -22.68 18.93 19.66
CA TYR A 723 -21.45 18.66 18.95
C TYR A 723 -20.29 18.71 19.94
N VAL A 724 -19.51 17.63 19.99
CA VAL A 724 -18.33 17.48 20.83
C VAL A 724 -17.10 17.72 19.96
N PHE A 725 -16.24 18.63 20.37
CA PHE A 725 -15.06 19.05 19.63
C PHE A 725 -13.77 18.71 20.38
N SER A 726 -12.75 18.24 19.66
CA SER A 726 -11.34 18.26 20.12
C SER A 726 -10.59 19.32 19.34
N GLY A 727 -10.08 20.34 20.03
CA GLY A 727 -9.66 21.58 19.34
C GLY A 727 -10.83 22.18 18.57
N ASP A 728 -10.64 22.37 17.25
CA ASP A 728 -11.67 22.86 16.32
C ASP A 728 -12.37 21.73 15.53
N SER A 729 -11.91 20.47 15.67
CA SER A 729 -12.47 19.32 14.95
C SER A 729 -13.70 18.76 15.67
N LEU A 730 -14.81 18.59 14.96
CA LEU A 730 -15.96 17.79 15.41
C LEU A 730 -15.49 16.32 15.48
N ILE A 731 -15.72 15.65 16.61
CA ILE A 731 -15.30 14.24 16.82
C ILE A 731 -16.44 13.30 17.20
N ALA A 732 -17.58 13.86 17.62
CA ALA A 732 -18.79 13.13 17.95
C ALA A 732 -19.96 14.09 18.07
N SER A 733 -21.16 13.59 17.80
CA SER A 733 -22.39 14.34 17.76
C SER A 733 -23.53 13.49 18.32
N VAL A 734 -24.44 14.09 19.09
CA VAL A 734 -25.55 13.35 19.71
C VAL A 734 -26.87 14.13 19.73
N PRO A 735 -28.04 13.46 19.68
CA PRO A 735 -29.34 14.10 19.87
C PRO A 735 -29.45 14.85 21.21
N SER A 736 -30.28 15.90 21.28
CA SER A 736 -30.39 16.77 22.45
C SER A 736 -30.90 16.10 23.75
N SER A 737 -31.39 14.86 23.67
CA SER A 737 -31.73 14.01 24.81
C SER A 737 -30.51 13.40 25.51
N MET A 738 -29.35 13.36 24.83
CA MET A 738 -28.11 12.78 25.33
C MET A 738 -27.17 13.90 25.79
N THR A 739 -26.65 13.77 27.01
CA THR A 739 -25.83 14.80 27.68
C THR A 739 -24.61 14.19 28.38
N THR A 740 -24.25 12.96 27.99
CA THR A 740 -23.12 12.18 28.50
C THR A 740 -22.71 11.22 27.40
N ILE A 741 -21.41 11.09 27.16
CA ILE A 741 -20.84 10.35 26.02
C ILE A 741 -19.43 9.85 26.37
N THR A 742 -19.04 8.69 25.86
CA THR A 742 -17.66 8.19 25.90
C THR A 742 -17.03 8.36 24.53
N ILE A 743 -16.00 9.20 24.45
CA ILE A 743 -15.20 9.42 23.25
C ILE A 743 -14.10 8.35 23.16
N GLY A 744 -14.01 7.68 22.01
CA GLY A 744 -12.97 6.71 21.64
C GLY A 744 -11.80 7.35 20.87
N GLY A 745 -11.02 6.53 20.17
CA GLY A 745 -9.93 6.97 19.28
C GLY A 745 -8.80 7.82 19.89
N LEU A 746 -8.76 8.07 21.21
CA LEU A 746 -7.81 9.04 21.77
C LEU A 746 -6.39 8.48 21.84
N GLN A 747 -5.40 9.29 21.44
CA GLN A 747 -3.99 8.95 21.64
C GLN A 747 -3.68 8.69 23.12
N SER A 748 -2.96 7.61 23.41
CA SER A 748 -2.57 7.23 24.77
C SER A 748 -1.41 8.05 25.33
N GLY A 749 -1.38 8.21 26.65
CA GLY A 749 -0.39 9.03 27.36
C GLY A 749 -0.38 10.52 26.98
N ALA A 750 -1.48 11.04 26.43
CA ALA A 750 -1.58 12.38 25.85
C ALA A 750 -2.66 13.24 26.54
N SER A 751 -2.54 14.56 26.36
CA SER A 751 -3.49 15.55 26.87
C SER A 751 -4.47 15.96 25.77
N HIS A 752 -5.76 15.72 25.96
CA HIS A 752 -6.83 16.08 25.01
C HIS A 752 -7.73 17.17 25.60
N ALA A 753 -8.14 18.12 24.77
CA ALA A 753 -8.93 19.28 25.20
C ALA A 753 -10.26 19.33 24.46
N PHE A 754 -11.36 19.14 25.21
CA PHE A 754 -12.70 19.06 24.66
C PHE A 754 -13.54 20.28 25.00
N HIS A 755 -14.38 20.69 24.05
CA HIS A 755 -15.50 21.58 24.31
C HIS A 755 -16.77 21.04 23.63
N VAL A 756 -17.93 21.47 24.11
CA VAL A 756 -19.23 21.05 23.57
C VAL A 756 -20.07 22.26 23.20
N SER A 757 -20.67 22.24 22.02
CA SER A 757 -21.57 23.28 21.51
C SER A 757 -22.94 22.68 21.19
N ALA A 758 -24.01 23.38 21.52
CA ALA A 758 -25.36 22.94 21.17
C ALA A 758 -25.74 23.41 19.76
N VAL A 759 -26.40 22.56 18.98
CA VAL A 759 -26.95 22.92 17.67
C VAL A 759 -28.38 23.41 17.85
N GLY A 760 -28.68 24.61 17.34
CA GLY A 760 -29.99 25.25 17.44
C GLY A 760 -30.82 25.13 16.17
N GLY A 761 -31.89 25.93 16.12
CA GLY A 761 -32.75 26.02 14.94
C GLY A 761 -31.98 26.41 13.67
N GLY A 762 -32.32 25.79 12.54
CA GLY A 762 -31.62 25.98 11.26
C GLY A 762 -30.25 25.29 11.17
N GLY A 763 -29.77 24.66 12.25
CA GLY A 763 -28.41 24.12 12.33
C GLY A 763 -27.39 25.10 12.91
N ASP A 764 -27.83 26.28 13.38
CA ASP A 764 -26.96 27.30 13.94
C ASP A 764 -26.24 26.77 15.20
N ILE A 765 -24.92 26.70 15.16
CA ILE A 765 -24.09 26.28 16.29
C ILE A 765 -24.09 27.39 17.34
N GLY A 766 -24.53 27.06 18.56
CA GLY A 766 -24.54 27.95 19.72
C GLY A 766 -23.13 28.21 20.27
N SER A 767 -23.04 29.08 21.28
CA SER A 767 -21.74 29.37 21.92
C SER A 767 -21.14 28.12 22.59
N PRO A 768 -19.82 27.89 22.45
CA PRO A 768 -19.17 26.74 23.05
C PRO A 768 -19.15 26.83 24.57
N SER A 769 -19.24 25.68 25.22
CA SER A 769 -18.97 25.53 26.66
C SER A 769 -17.51 25.80 27.01
N SER A 770 -17.23 25.96 28.31
CA SER A 770 -15.87 25.97 28.83
C SER A 770 -15.12 24.67 28.50
N THR A 771 -13.92 24.79 27.91
CA THR A 771 -13.05 23.65 27.61
C THR A 771 -12.67 22.86 28.86
N VAL A 772 -12.71 21.53 28.76
CA VAL A 772 -12.15 20.60 29.76
C VAL A 772 -10.95 19.86 29.17
N THR A 773 -9.96 19.54 30.01
CA THR A 773 -8.78 18.78 29.59
C THR A 773 -8.78 17.43 30.29
N VAL A 774 -8.50 16.38 29.52
CA VAL A 774 -8.27 15.01 30.01
C VAL A 774 -6.83 14.61 29.72
N ASN A 775 -6.26 13.75 30.56
CA ASN A 775 -5.00 13.07 30.27
C ASN A 775 -5.29 11.57 30.18
N THR A 776 -4.99 10.95 29.04
CA THR A 776 -5.12 9.50 28.86
C THR A 776 -3.99 8.77 29.58
N LYS A 777 -4.23 7.51 29.96
CA LYS A 777 -3.19 6.66 30.59
C LYS A 777 -2.10 6.34 29.56
N SER A 778 -0.84 6.32 29.99
CA SER A 778 0.27 5.86 29.15
C SER A 778 0.32 4.33 29.10
N LEU A 779 0.53 3.75 27.92
CA LEU A 779 0.68 2.30 27.75
C LEU A 779 1.96 1.79 28.44
N PRO A 780 1.91 0.67 29.20
CA PRO A 780 3.11 0.08 29.80
C PRO A 780 4.10 -0.34 28.72
N ASN A 781 5.32 0.21 28.77
CA ASN A 781 6.37 0.01 27.76
C ASN A 781 5.91 0.29 26.31
N GLY A 782 4.86 1.11 26.11
CA GLY A 782 4.26 1.36 24.80
C GLY A 782 3.45 0.19 24.21
N LYS A 783 3.29 -0.93 24.94
CA LYS A 783 2.57 -2.11 24.47
C LYS A 783 1.07 -2.02 24.74
N THR A 784 0.25 -2.41 23.77
CA THR A 784 -1.21 -2.53 23.86
C THR A 784 -1.67 -3.85 24.50
N ILE A 785 -0.84 -4.88 24.41
CA ILE A 785 -1.04 -6.21 25.00
C ILE A 785 0.05 -6.46 26.04
N THR A 786 -0.33 -6.82 27.26
CA THR A 786 0.58 -6.99 28.40
C THR A 786 0.15 -8.14 29.32
N ASN A 787 0.96 -8.48 30.33
CA ASN A 787 0.63 -9.45 31.39
C ASN A 787 0.14 -10.82 30.86
N TYR A 788 0.69 -11.25 29.73
CA TYR A 788 0.34 -12.51 29.08
C TYR A 788 1.10 -13.69 29.69
N GLN A 789 0.44 -14.83 29.81
CA GLN A 789 1.01 -16.07 30.35
C GLN A 789 0.13 -17.28 30.00
N SER A 790 0.75 -18.47 29.93
CA SER A 790 0.06 -19.75 29.84
C SER A 790 0.20 -20.56 31.12
N SER A 791 -0.82 -21.36 31.44
CA SER A 791 -0.81 -22.36 32.50
C SER A 791 -1.28 -23.71 31.94
N PRO A 792 -0.38 -24.48 31.30
CA PRO A 792 -0.73 -25.76 30.70
C PRO A 792 -1.07 -26.85 31.72
N GLY A 793 -2.20 -27.51 31.51
CA GLY A 793 -2.53 -28.81 32.10
C GLY A 793 -2.38 -29.93 31.08
N ALA A 794 -2.69 -31.17 31.50
CA ALA A 794 -2.59 -32.33 30.60
C ALA A 794 -3.57 -32.22 29.41
N ASP A 795 -4.85 -31.95 29.68
CA ASP A 795 -5.92 -31.97 28.68
C ASP A 795 -6.66 -30.62 28.57
N SER A 796 -6.21 -29.60 29.30
CA SER A 796 -6.78 -28.25 29.28
C SER A 796 -5.74 -27.23 29.74
N THR A 797 -5.77 -26.02 29.17
CA THR A 797 -4.81 -24.95 29.39
C THR A 797 -5.55 -23.64 29.61
N THR A 798 -5.11 -22.84 30.58
CA THR A 798 -5.59 -21.46 30.76
C THR A 798 -4.53 -20.50 30.25
N ILE A 799 -4.90 -19.57 29.38
CA ILE A 799 -4.06 -18.45 28.92
C ILE A 799 -4.73 -17.15 29.34
N THR A 800 -3.96 -16.21 29.86
CA THR A 800 -4.45 -14.87 30.25
C THR A 800 -3.63 -13.79 29.56
N ALA A 801 -4.24 -12.64 29.27
CA ALA A 801 -3.52 -11.42 28.87
C ALA A 801 -4.37 -10.16 29.11
N ASP A 802 -3.72 -9.01 29.31
CA ASP A 802 -4.38 -7.70 29.39
C ASP A 802 -4.33 -7.00 28.03
N ILE A 803 -5.51 -6.74 27.44
CA ILE A 803 -5.70 -6.00 26.18
C ILE A 803 -6.17 -4.58 26.53
N LEU A 804 -5.27 -3.60 26.41
CA LEU A 804 -5.44 -2.26 27.00
C LEU A 804 -6.18 -1.25 26.10
N VAL A 805 -6.37 -1.58 24.83
CA VAL A 805 -7.03 -0.73 23.81
C VAL A 805 -8.01 -1.57 22.97
N PRO A 806 -9.06 -0.95 22.39
CA PRO A 806 -10.03 -1.67 21.57
C PRO A 806 -9.45 -2.21 20.25
N TYR A 807 -9.86 -3.40 19.85
CA TYR A 807 -9.58 -4.00 18.54
C TYR A 807 -10.85 -4.61 17.94
N ALA A 808 -10.87 -4.90 16.64
CA ALA A 808 -11.96 -5.65 15.99
C ALA A 808 -11.89 -7.15 16.32
N PHE A 809 -10.69 -7.72 16.27
CA PHE A 809 -10.43 -9.14 16.56
C PHE A 809 -9.30 -9.29 17.58
N ILE A 810 -9.49 -10.23 18.51
CA ILE A 810 -8.43 -10.82 19.32
C ILE A 810 -8.42 -12.32 19.02
N ARG A 811 -7.33 -12.81 18.44
CA ARG A 811 -7.11 -14.23 18.12
C ARG A 811 -5.99 -14.78 18.98
N LEU A 812 -6.16 -16.02 19.42
CA LEU A 812 -5.13 -16.76 20.14
C LEU A 812 -4.73 -17.98 19.30
N TYR A 813 -3.49 -18.01 18.81
CA TYR A 813 -2.93 -19.14 18.08
C TYR A 813 -2.06 -20.00 18.98
N ILE A 814 -2.06 -21.31 18.76
CA ILE A 814 -1.07 -22.24 19.35
C ILE A 814 -0.10 -22.64 18.24
N TRP A 815 1.19 -22.42 18.50
CA TRP A 815 2.29 -22.66 17.57
C TRP A 815 3.27 -23.70 18.12
N ASP A 816 4.04 -24.36 17.26
CA ASP A 816 5.02 -25.35 17.70
C ASP A 816 6.42 -25.19 17.09
N SER A 817 6.54 -24.52 15.95
CA SER A 817 7.75 -24.43 15.14
C SER A 817 7.92 -23.05 14.49
N VAL A 818 9.16 -22.70 14.16
CA VAL A 818 9.51 -21.55 13.29
C VAL A 818 9.62 -22.06 11.86
N GLY A 819 8.87 -21.45 10.93
CA GLY A 819 8.61 -22.00 9.59
C GLY A 819 7.56 -23.12 9.59
N CYS A 820 6.88 -23.33 8.47
CA CYS A 820 5.86 -24.39 8.29
C CYS A 820 6.31 -25.48 7.31
N GLU A 821 6.06 -26.74 7.65
CA GLU A 821 6.32 -27.91 6.78
C GLU A 821 5.06 -28.27 5.97
N PHE A 822 4.68 -27.40 5.02
CA PHE A 822 3.37 -27.43 4.33
C PHE A 822 2.98 -28.77 3.68
N ASP A 823 3.94 -29.60 3.27
CA ASP A 823 3.69 -30.91 2.65
C ASP A 823 3.25 -32.00 3.64
N THR A 824 3.71 -31.94 4.90
CA THR A 824 3.57 -33.05 5.87
C THR A 824 2.94 -32.65 7.19
N ASP A 825 3.07 -31.40 7.61
CA ASP A 825 2.40 -30.82 8.77
C ASP A 825 1.95 -29.38 8.45
N PRO A 826 0.90 -29.23 7.64
CA PRO A 826 0.44 -27.91 7.22
C PRO A 826 -0.15 -27.13 8.40
N GLY A 827 0.25 -25.86 8.50
CA GLY A 827 -0.25 -24.90 9.48
C GLY A 827 -0.41 -23.52 8.86
N TRP A 828 -0.98 -22.60 9.64
CA TRP A 828 -1.11 -21.19 9.30
C TRP A 828 0.10 -20.40 9.82
N SER A 829 0.74 -19.62 8.94
CA SER A 829 1.90 -18.80 9.28
C SER A 829 1.50 -17.52 10.02
N VAL A 830 2.16 -17.22 11.14
CA VAL A 830 2.04 -15.92 11.82
C VAL A 830 3.40 -15.23 11.90
N ASN A 831 3.55 -14.14 11.15
CA ASN A 831 4.81 -13.43 10.97
C ASN A 831 5.21 -12.66 12.23
N PHE A 832 6.48 -12.80 12.63
CA PHE A 832 7.14 -11.99 13.66
C PHE A 832 8.19 -11.03 13.07
N LYS A 833 8.69 -11.32 11.86
CA LYS A 833 9.40 -10.36 10.98
C LYS A 833 8.89 -10.53 9.55
N ILE A 834 9.38 -9.71 8.63
CA ILE A 834 9.21 -9.95 7.19
C ILE A 834 9.86 -11.32 6.87
N ASP A 835 9.09 -12.19 6.22
CA ASP A 835 9.43 -13.57 5.83
C ASP A 835 9.88 -14.54 6.96
N GLU A 836 9.84 -14.12 8.23
CA GLU A 836 10.04 -15.00 9.40
C GLU A 836 8.72 -15.16 10.18
N TYR A 837 8.25 -16.40 10.29
CA TYR A 837 6.94 -16.74 10.88
C TYR A 837 6.99 -18.02 11.73
N VAL A 838 6.04 -18.15 12.66
CA VAL A 838 5.76 -19.41 13.37
C VAL A 838 4.66 -20.19 12.69
N CYS A 839 4.69 -21.52 12.77
CA CYS A 839 3.61 -22.38 12.29
C CYS A 839 2.56 -22.61 13.36
N THR A 840 1.29 -22.32 13.04
CA THR A 840 0.16 -22.46 13.96
C THR A 840 -0.81 -23.53 13.47
N HIS A 841 -1.22 -24.41 14.37
CA HIS A 841 -2.15 -25.51 14.05
C HIS A 841 -3.52 -25.35 14.71
N TYR A 842 -3.64 -24.47 15.69
CA TYR A 842 -4.90 -24.13 16.34
C TYR A 842 -5.07 -22.62 16.47
N MET A 843 -6.30 -22.17 16.31
CA MET A 843 -6.72 -20.78 16.48
C MET A 843 -7.95 -20.74 17.38
N VAL A 844 -8.01 -19.77 18.28
CA VAL A 844 -9.25 -19.36 18.94
C VAL A 844 -9.65 -18.00 18.40
N GLU A 845 -10.91 -17.89 17.98
CA GLU A 845 -11.57 -16.63 17.66
C GLU A 845 -12.91 -16.60 18.40
N GLY A 846 -13.16 -15.51 19.14
CA GLY A 846 -14.30 -15.42 20.06
C GLY A 846 -14.30 -16.56 21.09
N THR A 847 -15.36 -17.37 21.10
CA THR A 847 -15.54 -18.53 21.99
C THR A 847 -15.34 -19.88 21.28
N THR A 848 -14.73 -19.90 20.09
CA THR A 848 -14.60 -21.13 19.28
C THR A 848 -13.12 -21.47 19.08
N LEU A 849 -12.78 -22.74 19.30
CA LEU A 849 -11.50 -23.33 18.94
C LEU A 849 -11.60 -23.97 17.56
N TYR A 850 -10.62 -23.68 16.73
CA TYR A 850 -10.41 -24.21 15.40
C TYR A 850 -9.09 -24.97 15.33
N LYS A 851 -9.03 -25.97 14.45
CA LYS A 851 -7.79 -26.60 13.99
C LYS A 851 -7.60 -26.24 12.51
N TYR A 852 -6.36 -25.90 12.13
CA TYR A 852 -6.04 -25.62 10.74
C TYR A 852 -6.32 -26.84 9.86
N SER A 853 -6.90 -26.61 8.69
CA SER A 853 -7.30 -27.65 7.74
C SER A 853 -6.96 -27.31 6.29
N GLY A 854 -6.18 -26.25 6.06
CA GLY A 854 -5.73 -25.86 4.73
C GLY A 854 -4.62 -26.74 4.20
N THR A 855 -4.57 -26.87 2.88
CA THR A 855 -3.46 -27.48 2.14
C THR A 855 -2.97 -26.46 1.12
N LEU A 856 -1.66 -26.25 1.03
CA LEU A 856 -1.08 -25.30 0.09
C LEU A 856 -1.40 -25.69 -1.36
N PRO A 857 -2.05 -24.84 -2.18
CA PRO A 857 -2.30 -25.15 -3.58
C PRO A 857 -1.00 -25.29 -4.38
N GLU A 858 -1.00 -26.16 -5.40
CA GLU A 858 0.16 -26.33 -6.29
C GLU A 858 0.54 -24.99 -6.95
N GLY A 859 1.78 -24.55 -6.73
CA GLY A 859 2.28 -23.26 -7.21
C GLY A 859 1.96 -22.04 -6.32
N SER A 860 1.23 -22.20 -5.21
CA SER A 860 1.06 -21.15 -4.20
C SER A 860 2.22 -21.12 -3.20
N THR A 861 2.58 -19.93 -2.72
CA THR A 861 3.42 -19.74 -1.53
C THR A 861 2.62 -19.30 -0.30
N ALA A 862 1.33 -18.97 -0.47
CA ALA A 862 0.44 -18.52 0.60
C ALA A 862 -0.46 -19.69 1.08
N PRO A 863 -0.42 -20.07 2.38
CA PRO A 863 -1.38 -21.02 2.93
C PRO A 863 -2.80 -20.43 2.87
N PRO A 864 -3.83 -21.22 2.51
CA PRO A 864 -5.21 -20.74 2.48
C PRO A 864 -5.77 -20.57 3.90
N TRP A 865 -6.61 -19.56 4.12
CA TRP A 865 -7.34 -19.37 5.38
C TRP A 865 -8.44 -20.43 5.54
N ALA A 866 -8.07 -21.62 6.02
CA ALA A 866 -8.97 -22.75 6.12
C ALA A 866 -8.90 -23.41 7.50
N TRP A 867 -10.02 -23.36 8.22
CA TRP A 867 -10.12 -23.71 9.63
C TRP A 867 -11.32 -24.61 9.91
N SER A 868 -11.08 -25.75 10.57
CA SER A 868 -12.12 -26.68 11.00
C SER A 868 -12.46 -26.47 12.48
N VAL A 869 -13.76 -26.30 12.79
CA VAL A 869 -14.23 -26.16 14.18
C VAL A 869 -13.92 -27.42 14.99
N VAL A 870 -13.25 -27.25 16.12
CA VAL A 870 -12.97 -28.31 17.10
C VAL A 870 -14.06 -28.32 18.20
N GLY A 871 -14.45 -27.14 18.67
CA GLY A 871 -15.44 -26.99 19.74
C GLY A 871 -15.42 -25.60 20.38
N ALA A 872 -16.21 -25.42 21.44
CA ALA A 872 -16.24 -24.17 22.20
C ALA A 872 -15.13 -24.11 23.27
N ILE A 873 -14.71 -22.89 23.60
CA ILE A 873 -13.82 -22.57 24.73
C ILE A 873 -14.56 -21.68 25.74
N THR A 874 -14.00 -21.52 26.94
CA THR A 874 -14.47 -20.47 27.87
C THR A 874 -13.59 -19.25 27.70
N LEU A 875 -14.20 -18.09 27.41
CA LEU A 875 -13.54 -16.79 27.43
C LEU A 875 -14.24 -15.94 28.51
N ASP A 876 -13.50 -15.61 29.57
CA ASP A 876 -13.91 -14.60 30.56
C ASP A 876 -13.15 -13.31 30.28
N THR A 877 -13.85 -12.18 30.27
CA THR A 877 -13.26 -10.86 30.08
C THR A 877 -13.64 -9.96 31.24
N LYS A 878 -12.63 -9.43 31.93
CA LYS A 878 -12.83 -8.56 33.07
C LYS A 878 -11.85 -7.40 33.05
N ASP A 879 -12.38 -6.19 33.05
CA ASP A 879 -11.62 -4.96 32.86
C ASP A 879 -10.82 -5.05 31.54
N TYR A 880 -9.49 -5.26 31.58
CA TYR A 880 -8.68 -5.55 30.38
C TYR A 880 -8.26 -7.01 30.24
N THR A 881 -8.47 -7.83 31.29
CA THR A 881 -7.93 -9.18 31.35
C THR A 881 -8.84 -10.15 30.62
N TYR A 882 -8.32 -10.70 29.52
CA TYR A 882 -8.90 -11.82 28.78
C TYR A 882 -8.36 -13.11 29.38
N THR A 883 -9.24 -14.07 29.66
CA THR A 883 -8.90 -15.40 30.18
C THR A 883 -9.52 -16.47 29.28
N TRP A 884 -8.70 -17.14 28.47
CA TRP A 884 -9.10 -18.26 27.64
C TRP A 884 -8.84 -19.58 28.38
N THR A 885 -9.86 -20.44 28.49
CA THR A 885 -9.72 -21.83 28.95
C THR A 885 -9.95 -22.77 27.78
N LEU A 886 -8.87 -23.40 27.32
CA LEU A 886 -8.85 -24.27 26.15
C LEU A 886 -9.07 -25.75 26.55
N PRO A 887 -9.79 -26.54 25.74
CA PRO A 887 -9.82 -28.01 25.83
C PRO A 887 -8.61 -28.65 25.12
N LEU A 888 -7.44 -28.01 25.24
CA LEU A 888 -6.15 -28.45 24.72
C LEU A 888 -5.14 -28.36 25.87
N GLY A 889 -4.20 -29.29 25.91
CA GLY A 889 -3.12 -29.32 26.90
C GLY A 889 -1.94 -30.16 26.42
N THR A 890 -0.97 -30.37 27.30
CA THR A 890 0.32 -31.01 26.99
C THR A 890 0.22 -32.48 26.53
N SER A 891 -0.95 -33.11 26.63
CA SER A 891 -1.24 -34.43 26.06
C SER A 891 -1.45 -34.40 24.54
N THR A 892 -1.73 -33.21 23.99
CA THR A 892 -2.11 -32.98 22.59
C THR A 892 -1.11 -32.11 21.84
N ILE A 893 -0.72 -30.97 22.42
CA ILE A 893 0.23 -30.01 21.84
C ILE A 893 0.89 -29.18 22.97
N ASP A 894 2.08 -28.64 22.72
CA ASP A 894 2.68 -27.66 23.63
C ASP A 894 1.88 -26.36 23.58
N THR A 895 1.11 -26.10 24.64
CA THR A 895 0.28 -24.89 24.81
C THR A 895 0.96 -23.84 25.68
N SER A 896 2.23 -24.02 26.03
CA SER A 896 3.06 -22.90 26.53
C SER A 896 3.45 -21.95 25.41
N LYS A 897 3.49 -22.46 24.17
CA LYS A 897 3.72 -21.70 22.94
C LYS A 897 2.43 -21.13 22.37
N PHE A 898 2.28 -19.82 22.38
CA PHE A 898 1.10 -19.17 21.81
C PHE A 898 1.42 -17.81 21.17
N VAL A 899 0.50 -17.33 20.33
CA VAL A 899 0.51 -15.97 19.80
C VAL A 899 -0.82 -15.31 20.08
N ILE A 900 -0.81 -14.14 20.69
CA ILE A 900 -1.98 -13.26 20.78
C ILE A 900 -1.87 -12.25 19.65
N GLN A 901 -2.80 -12.33 18.70
CA GLN A 901 -2.94 -11.38 17.60
C GLN A 901 -4.12 -10.46 17.89
N ALA A 902 -3.91 -9.16 17.77
CA ALA A 902 -4.96 -8.16 17.82
C ALA A 902 -4.96 -7.32 16.53
N GLN A 903 -6.13 -7.13 15.91
CA GLN A 903 -6.28 -6.52 14.58
C GLN A 903 -7.54 -5.64 14.48
N GLY A 904 -7.48 -4.58 13.67
CA GLY A 904 -8.59 -3.65 13.39
C GLY A 904 -8.72 -2.56 14.45
N TYR A 905 -8.98 -1.32 14.03
CA TYR A 905 -9.09 -0.08 14.84
C TYR A 905 -7.83 0.33 15.64
N ASN A 906 -6.85 -0.56 15.80
CA ASN A 906 -5.49 -0.27 16.24
C ASN A 906 -4.50 -1.11 15.42
N PRO A 907 -3.22 -0.69 15.29
CA PRO A 907 -2.23 -1.39 14.48
C PRO A 907 -2.10 -2.88 14.83
N LEU A 908 -2.00 -3.72 13.79
CA LEU A 908 -1.83 -5.17 13.91
C LEU A 908 -0.70 -5.49 14.91
N THR A 909 -1.05 -6.17 15.99
CA THR A 909 -0.15 -6.48 17.09
C THR A 909 -0.12 -7.99 17.30
N ASN A 910 1.00 -8.62 16.97
CA ASN A 910 1.28 -10.02 17.34
C ASN A 910 2.19 -10.01 18.58
N VAL A 911 1.75 -10.67 19.65
CA VAL A 911 2.57 -10.97 20.84
C VAL A 911 2.81 -12.45 20.90
N PHE A 912 4.08 -12.84 20.88
CA PHE A 912 4.51 -14.23 20.92
C PHE A 912 4.97 -14.60 22.33
N GLU A 913 4.65 -15.80 22.76
CA GLU A 913 5.21 -16.44 23.95
C GLU A 913 5.63 -17.87 23.57
N PRO A 914 6.89 -18.27 23.79
CA PRO A 914 8.05 -17.38 23.91
C PRO A 914 8.26 -16.55 22.63
N ASP A 915 9.08 -15.49 22.67
CA ASP A 915 9.38 -14.69 21.48
C ASP A 915 10.27 -15.49 20.50
N PRO A 916 9.83 -15.79 19.26
CA PRO A 916 10.64 -16.50 18.28
C PRO A 916 11.82 -15.66 17.77
N SER A 917 11.80 -14.34 17.93
CA SER A 917 12.88 -13.45 17.47
C SER A 917 14.13 -13.50 18.36
N ASP A 918 14.02 -14.01 19.59
CA ASP A 918 15.16 -14.35 20.46
C ASP A 918 16.03 -15.47 19.88
N TYR A 919 15.51 -16.23 18.92
CA TYR A 919 16.21 -17.33 18.26
C TYR A 919 16.73 -16.90 16.89
N ASN A 920 17.95 -17.34 16.55
CA ASN A 920 18.58 -17.04 15.27
C ASN A 920 19.34 -18.27 14.76
N CYS A 921 18.83 -18.94 13.73
CA CYS A 921 19.42 -20.16 13.17
C CYS A 921 20.62 -19.95 12.23
N LYS A 922 21.16 -18.73 12.17
CA LYS A 922 22.43 -18.45 11.46
C LYS A 922 23.60 -18.98 12.28
N GLY A 923 24.68 -19.28 11.57
CA GLY A 923 25.94 -19.82 12.10
C GLY A 923 26.89 -20.10 10.94
N SER A 924 28.00 -20.79 11.19
CA SER A 924 28.96 -21.15 10.15
C SER A 924 28.33 -21.99 9.04
N SER A 925 28.71 -21.74 7.78
CA SER A 925 28.39 -22.63 6.66
C SER A 925 28.91 -24.07 6.87
N MET A 926 29.94 -24.23 7.72
CA MET A 926 30.51 -25.53 8.12
C MET A 926 29.62 -26.35 9.06
N CYS A 927 28.54 -25.77 9.61
CA CYS A 927 27.51 -26.50 10.36
C CYS A 927 26.78 -27.57 9.52
N THR A 928 26.95 -27.53 8.19
CA THR A 928 26.52 -28.57 7.25
C THR A 928 27.37 -29.86 7.32
N THR A 929 28.46 -29.89 8.10
CA THR A 929 29.39 -31.03 8.20
C THR A 929 28.68 -32.33 8.61
N PRO A 930 28.97 -33.49 7.97
CA PRO A 930 28.39 -34.77 8.36
C PRO A 930 28.67 -35.15 9.82
N ASN A 931 27.62 -35.55 10.55
CA ASN A 931 27.59 -35.83 11.99
C ASN A 931 27.66 -34.61 12.93
N PHE A 932 27.62 -33.38 12.41
CA PHE A 932 27.66 -32.16 13.22
C PHE A 932 26.69 -32.20 14.42
N LEU A 933 25.40 -32.48 14.18
CA LEU A 933 24.39 -32.58 15.23
C LEU A 933 24.74 -33.61 16.32
N LYS A 934 25.31 -34.78 15.96
CA LYS A 934 25.73 -35.79 16.94
C LYS A 934 26.89 -35.30 17.82
N TRP A 935 27.77 -34.47 17.26
CA TRP A 935 28.82 -33.82 18.03
C TRP A 935 28.24 -32.75 18.96
N CYS A 936 27.26 -31.98 18.50
CA CYS A 936 26.52 -31.03 19.33
C CYS A 936 25.85 -31.73 20.53
N ASP A 937 25.17 -32.86 20.26
CA ASP A 937 24.50 -33.66 21.28
C ASP A 937 25.53 -34.22 22.28
N HIS A 938 26.69 -34.66 21.81
CA HIS A 938 27.74 -35.16 22.69
C HIS A 938 28.37 -34.03 23.53
N ALA A 939 28.61 -32.87 22.94
CA ALA A 939 29.15 -31.70 23.63
C ALA A 939 28.24 -31.26 24.77
N VAL A 940 26.94 -31.08 24.51
CA VAL A 940 25.98 -30.62 25.52
C VAL A 940 25.71 -31.67 26.60
N ASN A 941 25.67 -32.96 26.24
CA ASN A 941 25.47 -34.04 27.23
C ASN A 941 26.71 -34.35 28.07
N SER A 942 27.88 -33.81 27.69
CA SER A 942 29.13 -33.90 28.45
C SER A 942 29.39 -32.68 29.36
N LEU A 943 28.46 -31.73 29.45
CA LEU A 943 28.52 -30.59 30.38
C LEU A 943 28.43 -31.04 31.85
N GLN A 944 28.91 -30.20 32.76
CA GLN A 944 28.67 -30.36 34.19
C GLN A 944 27.23 -29.97 34.55
N ARG A 945 26.30 -30.92 34.39
CA ARG A 945 24.85 -30.76 34.65
C ARG A 945 24.54 -30.56 36.14
N ASN A 946 24.37 -29.30 36.55
CA ASN A 946 23.85 -28.87 37.85
C ASN A 946 23.31 -27.43 37.73
N ASP A 947 22.65 -26.93 38.78
CA ASP A 947 21.98 -25.62 38.83
C ASP A 947 22.86 -24.48 39.40
N VAL A 948 24.18 -24.67 39.52
CA VAL A 948 25.12 -23.63 39.94
C VAL A 948 25.60 -22.86 38.71
N PRO A 949 25.55 -21.52 38.69
CA PRO A 949 26.13 -20.73 37.60
C PRO A 949 27.65 -20.89 37.52
N SER A 950 28.09 -21.79 36.64
CA SER A 950 29.50 -22.15 36.42
C SER A 950 29.98 -21.88 35.00
N TYR A 951 29.07 -21.48 34.10
CA TYR A 951 29.37 -21.13 32.72
C TYR A 951 29.30 -19.62 32.51
N PHE A 952 30.35 -19.05 31.92
CA PHE A 952 30.54 -17.60 31.74
C PHE A 952 31.17 -17.30 30.36
N PRO A 953 30.87 -16.15 29.73
CA PRO A 953 31.51 -15.77 28.47
C PRO A 953 33.03 -15.67 28.58
N THR A 954 33.73 -15.94 27.48
CA THR A 954 35.20 -15.94 27.39
C THR A 954 35.83 -14.56 27.70
N SER A 955 35.02 -13.49 27.64
CA SER A 955 35.36 -12.11 28.02
C SER A 955 35.48 -11.90 29.55
N ALA A 956 34.85 -12.75 30.37
CA ALA A 956 34.83 -12.65 31.85
C ALA A 956 36.05 -13.30 32.54
N ASN A 957 37.15 -13.51 31.80
CA ASN A 957 38.21 -14.46 32.18
C ASN A 957 39.30 -13.85 33.09
N GLU A 958 38.94 -13.46 34.32
CA GLU A 958 39.90 -12.95 35.32
C GLU A 958 40.47 -14.01 36.28
N THR A 959 39.90 -15.23 36.34
CA THR A 959 40.23 -16.23 37.39
C THR A 959 40.62 -17.62 36.90
N GLY A 960 40.49 -17.94 35.61
CA GLY A 960 40.97 -19.21 35.02
C GLY A 960 40.24 -20.48 35.47
N ILE A 961 39.00 -20.38 35.97
CA ILE A 961 38.16 -21.52 36.40
C ILE A 961 36.89 -21.66 35.52
N ASN A 962 36.59 -20.66 34.69
CA ASN A 962 35.31 -20.53 34.00
C ASN A 962 35.26 -21.38 32.72
N GLN A 963 34.20 -22.17 32.55
CA GLN A 963 33.91 -22.88 31.31
C GLN A 963 32.99 -21.99 30.45
N SER A 964 33.36 -21.68 29.21
CA SER A 964 32.47 -20.97 28.28
C SER A 964 31.46 -21.89 27.58
N GLY A 965 31.47 -23.18 27.91
CA GLY A 965 30.60 -24.20 27.35
C GLY A 965 31.37 -25.49 27.12
N ASN A 966 31.05 -26.23 26.05
CA ASN A 966 31.79 -27.41 25.63
C ASN A 966 31.73 -27.59 24.12
N CYS A 967 32.67 -28.36 23.56
CA CYS A 967 32.63 -28.81 22.18
C CYS A 967 32.90 -30.32 22.08
N TRP A 968 32.63 -30.88 20.91
CA TRP A 968 33.03 -32.25 20.56
C TRP A 968 33.35 -32.35 19.07
N GLY A 969 34.26 -33.23 18.66
CA GLY A 969 34.67 -33.30 17.25
C GLY A 969 35.62 -34.45 16.88
N ASP A 970 36.18 -34.35 15.67
CA ASP A 970 37.07 -35.34 15.04
C ASP A 970 38.57 -34.95 15.04
N GLN A 971 38.99 -34.13 16.02
CA GLN A 971 40.30 -33.42 16.14
C GLN A 971 40.47 -32.24 15.17
N THR A 972 39.77 -32.21 14.05
CA THR A 972 39.81 -31.07 13.10
C THR A 972 38.52 -30.27 13.07
N ARG A 973 37.38 -30.94 13.21
CA ARG A 973 36.03 -30.40 13.01
C ARG A 973 35.17 -30.78 14.18
N GLY A 974 34.43 -29.84 14.74
CA GLY A 974 33.55 -30.09 15.86
C GLY A 974 32.33 -29.18 15.89
N CYS A 975 31.41 -29.51 16.78
CA CYS A 975 30.34 -28.62 17.20
C CYS A 975 30.65 -28.11 18.60
N GLY A 976 30.46 -26.81 18.80
CA GLY A 976 30.53 -26.15 20.09
C GLY A 976 29.17 -25.67 20.55
N VAL A 977 28.95 -25.68 21.86
CA VAL A 977 27.77 -25.15 22.53
C VAL A 977 28.28 -24.24 23.64
N PHE A 978 28.11 -22.93 23.46
CA PHE A 978 28.79 -21.91 24.28
C PHE A 978 27.86 -20.81 24.76
N ILE A 979 28.26 -20.19 25.87
CA ILE A 979 27.71 -18.94 26.36
C ILE A 979 28.57 -17.76 25.86
N GLN A 980 27.90 -16.70 25.41
CA GLN A 980 28.43 -15.44 24.92
C GLN A 980 27.69 -14.28 25.61
N GLY A 981 28.29 -13.09 25.63
CA GLY A 981 27.75 -11.92 26.34
C GLY A 981 28.83 -11.11 27.04
N ASP A 982 28.38 -10.18 27.90
CA ASP A 982 29.27 -9.39 28.75
C ASP A 982 29.72 -10.14 30.03
N ALA A 983 30.49 -9.48 30.88
CA ALA A 983 31.05 -10.09 32.10
C ALA A 983 30.03 -10.34 33.22
N SER A 984 28.78 -9.88 33.10
CA SER A 984 27.68 -10.15 34.03
C SER A 984 26.92 -11.44 33.71
N CYS A 985 27.00 -11.90 32.46
CA CYS A 985 26.33 -13.10 31.99
C CYS A 985 26.92 -14.37 32.66
N SER A 986 26.06 -15.16 33.30
CA SER A 986 26.42 -16.45 33.89
C SER A 986 25.22 -17.39 34.01
N ILE A 987 25.36 -18.65 33.61
CA ILE A 987 24.27 -19.65 33.68
C ILE A 987 24.77 -20.99 34.23
N SER A 988 23.84 -21.84 34.63
CA SER A 988 24.15 -23.20 35.08
C SER A 988 24.33 -24.18 33.91
N GLY A 989 24.94 -25.33 34.18
CA GLY A 989 25.07 -26.39 33.18
C GLY A 989 23.73 -27.04 32.79
N ASN A 990 22.70 -26.87 33.62
CA ASN A 990 21.33 -27.26 33.28
C ASN A 990 20.67 -26.23 32.34
N ASP A 991 20.86 -24.93 32.58
CA ASP A 991 20.35 -23.87 31.71
C ASP A 991 20.98 -23.97 30.31
N LEU A 992 22.31 -24.07 30.21
CA LEU A 992 23.01 -24.21 28.93
C LEU A 992 22.54 -25.45 28.12
N TRP A 993 22.14 -26.52 28.80
CA TRP A 993 21.56 -27.70 28.14
C TRP A 993 20.09 -27.48 27.75
N ASN A 994 19.29 -26.80 28.57
CA ASN A 994 17.90 -26.46 28.24
C ASN A 994 17.86 -25.51 27.04
N ASP A 995 18.69 -24.47 27.03
CA ASP A 995 18.79 -23.50 25.94
C ASP A 995 19.23 -24.14 24.62
N TYR A 996 20.12 -25.13 24.67
CA TYR A 996 20.46 -25.97 23.53
C TYR A 996 19.24 -26.74 22.96
N GLN A 997 18.34 -27.21 23.83
CA GLN A 997 17.07 -27.81 23.40
C GLN A 997 16.14 -26.73 22.84
N ASN A 998 16.05 -25.56 23.47
CA ASN A 998 15.19 -24.46 23.03
C ASN A 998 15.57 -23.96 21.63
N ILE A 999 16.87 -23.80 21.33
CA ILE A 999 17.35 -23.40 19.99
C ILE A 999 16.85 -24.37 18.90
N ARG A 1000 16.70 -25.67 19.20
CA ARG A 1000 16.16 -26.67 18.26
C ARG A 1000 14.64 -26.74 18.27
N ASN A 1001 14.06 -26.86 19.45
CA ASN A 1001 12.67 -27.25 19.65
C ASN A 1001 11.72 -26.04 19.70
N ILE A 1002 12.24 -24.83 19.92
CA ILE A 1002 11.48 -23.57 19.92
C ILE A 1002 11.92 -22.74 18.72
N GLY A 1003 13.23 -22.47 18.58
CA GLY A 1003 13.78 -21.72 17.46
C GLY A 1003 13.83 -22.44 16.11
N GLY A 1004 13.54 -23.74 16.05
CA GLY A 1004 13.56 -24.53 14.81
C GLY A 1004 14.96 -24.82 14.23
N CYS A 1005 16.03 -24.46 14.93
CA CYS A 1005 17.38 -24.45 14.35
C CYS A 1005 17.99 -25.86 14.20
N SER A 1006 17.87 -26.43 13.00
CA SER A 1006 18.25 -27.82 12.68
C SER A 1006 19.75 -28.16 12.81
N LYS A 1007 20.65 -27.17 12.80
CA LYS A 1007 22.11 -27.37 12.82
C LYS A 1007 22.79 -26.45 13.83
N CYS A 1008 22.99 -25.20 13.43
CA CYS A 1008 23.55 -24.12 14.22
C CYS A 1008 22.48 -23.09 14.49
N GLY A 1009 22.74 -22.27 15.49
CA GLY A 1009 21.87 -21.18 15.87
C GLY A 1009 22.23 -20.64 17.24
N SER A 1010 21.57 -19.56 17.61
CA SER A 1010 21.72 -18.94 18.91
C SER A 1010 20.37 -18.57 19.52
N PHE A 1011 20.36 -18.40 20.84
CA PHE A 1011 19.24 -17.93 21.64
C PHE A 1011 19.73 -16.79 22.53
N TYR A 1012 19.10 -15.62 22.40
CA TYR A 1012 19.29 -14.47 23.27
C TYR A 1012 18.34 -14.57 24.45
N ARG A 1013 18.87 -14.48 25.67
CA ARG A 1013 18.11 -14.59 26.91
C ARG A 1013 17.81 -13.20 27.46
N GLU A 1014 16.69 -13.06 28.17
CA GLU A 1014 16.31 -11.81 28.87
C GLU A 1014 17.37 -11.31 29.87
N ASP A 1015 18.21 -12.22 30.39
CA ASP A 1015 19.32 -11.90 31.31
C ASP A 1015 20.57 -11.32 30.60
N GLY A 1016 20.52 -11.14 29.28
CA GLY A 1016 21.60 -10.59 28.45
C GLY A 1016 22.64 -11.62 28.00
N CYS A 1017 22.48 -12.90 28.37
CA CYS A 1017 23.30 -13.98 27.82
C CYS A 1017 22.85 -14.40 26.42
N GLN A 1018 23.81 -14.78 25.58
CA GLN A 1018 23.54 -15.43 24.30
C GLN A 1018 24.11 -16.85 24.34
N ILE A 1019 23.29 -17.85 24.01
CA ILE A 1019 23.74 -19.23 23.84
C ILE A 1019 23.94 -19.47 22.35
N THR A 1020 25.08 -20.03 21.95
CA THR A 1020 25.43 -20.25 20.55
C THR A 1020 25.86 -21.69 20.32
N ILE A 1021 25.24 -22.33 19.33
CA ILE A 1021 25.65 -23.60 18.74
C ILE A 1021 26.30 -23.26 17.39
N ASP A 1022 27.61 -23.48 17.28
CA ASP A 1022 28.35 -23.20 16.06
C ASP A 1022 29.47 -24.22 15.78
N TYR A 1023 30.00 -24.19 14.57
CA TYR A 1023 31.16 -24.95 14.16
C TYR A 1023 32.44 -24.49 14.86
N VAL A 1024 33.23 -25.46 15.30
CA VAL A 1024 34.52 -25.25 15.97
C VAL A 1024 35.61 -25.99 15.21
N TYR A 1025 36.69 -25.29 14.90
CA TYR A 1025 37.94 -25.88 14.42
C TYR A 1025 38.80 -26.32 15.62
N GLU A 1026 39.47 -27.47 15.52
CA GLU A 1026 40.37 -28.00 16.57
C GLU A 1026 39.73 -28.04 17.97
N CYS A 1027 38.56 -28.67 18.09
CA CYS A 1027 37.99 -28.99 19.39
C CYS A 1027 38.77 -30.13 20.07
N ASP A 1028 39.44 -29.87 21.21
CA ASP A 1028 40.32 -30.81 21.93
C ASP A 1028 39.61 -31.91 22.75
N ASN A 1029 38.27 -31.91 22.83
CA ASN A 1029 37.50 -32.87 23.62
C ASN A 1029 37.02 -34.07 22.75
N HIS A 1030 37.50 -35.28 23.09
CA HIS A 1030 37.31 -36.56 22.36
C HIS A 1030 37.11 -37.77 23.28
#